data_AF-A0A540NLU0-F1
#
_entry.id   AF-A0A540NLU0-F1
#
_cell.length_a   1.000
_cell.length_b   1.000
_cell.length_c   1.000
_cell.angle_alpha   90.00
_cell.angle_beta   90.00
_cell.angle_gamma   90.00
#
_symmetry.space_group_name_H-M   'P 1'
#
loop_
_entity.id
_entity.type
_entity.pdbx_description
1 polymer ?
#
loop_
_entity_poly.entity_id
_entity_poly.type
_entity_poly.pdbx_seq_one_letter_code
_entity_poly.pdbx_strand_id
1 'polypeptide(L)'
;MLVSSLCQDEDSDNFSAVYIVTLREAPAVHYDAELRRSSINGVRHGGASERLNIHKPRFRNISRTDRRYSSYIARVHDSLLRRVFRGEKYLKLYSYHYLINGFAVFVTQDQVDKLSRRREVANVVLDFSVRTATTHTPRFLGLPQGAWVQGGGYESAGEGVVIGFIDTGIDPTHSSFDDHTSERPYPVPAHFSGICEVTPDFPSGSCNRKLIAARHFASSAITRGVFNSSQDYASPFDGDGHGTHTASIAAGNHGIRAVVAGHHFGNASGMAPRSHIAVYKALYKSFGGFAADVVAAIDQAAQDGVDIISLSITPNRRPPGIATFFNPLDMALLSAVKAGIFVVQAAGNTGPSPKSMSSFSPWIFTVGSASHDRNYSNSIMLGNNVTITGVGLARLKANYSTSAPKIMYYSARGPDPEDNFLDNADIMKPNLVAPGNSIWAAWSSVGQDSIEFQGEHFAMMSGTSMAAPHVAGLAALVRQKFPNFSPSAIASALSTTASLYDRNGGPIMAQRAYAFPDQNQSPATPFDMGSGFVNATAALNPGLIFDTSYDNYVSFLCGINGSAPVVLNYTGESCWTYNSTINGGDLNLPSITIAKLNQSRTVLRTVRNVAANETYSVGWSAPFGVSLKVSPLHFSIASGETQVLSVFVIATSNSTTASYGRIGLFGHLGHVVNIPLSVIVKITYNTTANG
;
A
#
# COMPACT_ATOMS: atom_id res chain seq x y z
N MET A 1 19.29 26.27 -49.36
CA MET A 1 19.62 25.02 -50.08
C MET A 1 19.80 23.97 -48.99
N LEU A 2 18.86 23.06 -48.78
CA LEU A 2 18.66 21.82 -49.56
C LEU A 2 19.91 20.92 -49.57
N VAL A 3 19.94 19.92 -48.67
CA VAL A 3 19.93 18.50 -49.07
C VAL A 3 19.05 17.76 -48.07
N SER A 4 18.10 16.99 -48.59
CA SER A 4 17.23 16.06 -47.84
C SER A 4 17.66 14.62 -48.11
N SER A 5 17.59 13.73 -47.12
CA SER A 5 17.68 12.29 -47.33
C SER A 5 16.81 11.52 -46.35
N LEU A 6 15.61 11.18 -46.82
CA LEU A 6 14.99 9.85 -46.73
C LEU A 6 15.04 9.11 -45.38
N CYS A 7 13.91 9.13 -44.69
CA CYS A 7 13.37 7.99 -43.93
C CYS A 7 11.88 7.89 -44.25
N GLN A 8 11.57 7.26 -45.38
CA GLN A 8 10.28 6.62 -45.62
C GLN A 8 10.59 5.14 -45.88
N ASP A 9 10.26 4.30 -44.91
CA ASP A 9 9.86 2.93 -45.14
C ASP A 9 8.63 2.71 -44.25
N GLU A 10 7.49 2.48 -44.89
CA GLU A 10 6.26 2.05 -44.21
C GLU A 10 6.27 0.53 -44.15
N ASP A 11 6.46 -0.04 -42.96
CA ASP A 11 6.02 -1.41 -42.67
C ASP A 11 5.39 -1.44 -41.28
N SER A 12 4.08 -1.71 -41.24
CA SER A 12 3.27 -1.67 -40.02
C SER A 12 3.40 -2.99 -39.25
N ASP A 13 4.53 -3.18 -38.58
CA ASP A 13 4.82 -4.43 -37.87
C ASP A 13 3.92 -4.58 -36.62
N ASN A 14 3.17 -5.68 -36.57
CA ASN A 14 2.06 -5.89 -35.62
C ASN A 14 2.58 -6.33 -34.24
N PHE A 15 3.11 -5.36 -33.49
CA PHE A 15 3.85 -5.62 -32.25
C PHE A 15 3.06 -6.45 -31.24
N SER A 16 3.65 -7.56 -30.78
CA SER A 16 3.06 -8.44 -29.77
C SER A 16 3.45 -8.02 -28.37
N ALA A 17 2.49 -7.94 -27.45
CA ALA A 17 2.74 -7.60 -26.06
C ALA A 17 1.88 -8.44 -25.10
N VAL A 18 2.20 -8.39 -23.81
CA VAL A 18 1.34 -9.01 -22.79
C VAL A 18 0.26 -8.02 -22.39
N TYR A 19 -0.98 -8.50 -22.41
CA TYR A 19 -2.13 -7.80 -21.90
C TYR A 19 -2.79 -8.63 -20.79
N ILE A 20 -3.27 -7.93 -19.76
CA ILE A 20 -4.12 -8.48 -18.71
C ILE A 20 -5.57 -8.33 -19.16
N VAL A 21 -6.25 -9.46 -19.32
CA VAL A 21 -7.65 -9.56 -19.73
C VAL A 21 -8.48 -9.94 -18.51
N THR A 22 -9.46 -9.12 -18.17
CA THR A 22 -10.45 -9.48 -17.14
C THR A 22 -11.78 -9.87 -17.79
N LEU A 23 -12.52 -10.77 -17.15
CA LEU A 23 -13.82 -11.25 -17.62
C LEU A 23 -14.96 -10.62 -16.81
N ARG A 24 -16.20 -10.84 -17.27
CA ARG A 24 -17.42 -10.30 -16.62
C ARG A 24 -17.99 -11.17 -15.50
N GLU A 25 -17.54 -12.41 -15.39
CA GLU A 25 -17.99 -13.36 -14.35
C GLU A 25 -17.21 -13.11 -13.05
N ALA A 26 -17.84 -13.30 -11.89
CA ALA A 26 -17.25 -12.98 -10.59
C ALA A 26 -16.00 -13.85 -10.28
N PRO A 27 -14.99 -13.33 -9.55
CA PRO A 27 -13.89 -14.13 -9.00
C PRO A 27 -14.36 -15.05 -7.87
N ALA A 28 -13.56 -16.08 -7.53
CA ALA A 28 -13.95 -17.06 -6.51
C ALA A 28 -14.23 -16.44 -5.12
N VAL A 29 -13.52 -15.39 -4.72
CA VAL A 29 -13.74 -14.70 -3.41
C VAL A 29 -15.13 -14.05 -3.28
N HIS A 30 -15.92 -13.97 -4.36
CA HIS A 30 -17.30 -13.45 -4.37
C HIS A 30 -18.38 -14.54 -4.44
N TYR A 31 -18.03 -15.78 -4.79
CA TYR A 31 -18.98 -16.85 -5.09
C TYR A 31 -19.83 -17.32 -3.88
N ASP A 32 -19.22 -17.44 -2.69
CA ASP A 32 -19.95 -17.90 -1.50
C ASP A 32 -20.96 -16.85 -0.97
N ALA A 33 -20.81 -15.58 -1.37
CA ALA A 33 -21.78 -14.52 -1.09
C ALA A 33 -23.05 -14.63 -1.97
N GLU A 34 -22.91 -15.04 -3.23
CA GLU A 34 -24.06 -15.29 -4.11
C GLU A 34 -24.87 -16.51 -3.66
N LEU A 35 -24.20 -17.59 -3.23
CA LEU A 35 -24.88 -18.78 -2.69
C LEU A 35 -25.69 -18.44 -1.43
N ARG A 36 -25.15 -17.58 -0.54
CA ARG A 36 -25.90 -17.06 0.62
C ARG A 36 -27.11 -16.22 0.20
N ARG A 37 -26.97 -15.29 -0.74
CA ARG A 37 -28.11 -14.49 -1.27
C ARG A 37 -29.19 -15.38 -1.92
N SER A 38 -28.78 -16.38 -2.69
CA SER A 38 -29.68 -17.36 -3.32
C SER A 38 -30.48 -18.18 -2.31
N SER A 39 -29.85 -18.57 -1.19
CA SER A 39 -30.51 -19.33 -0.12
C SER A 39 -31.57 -18.54 0.65
N ILE A 40 -31.43 -17.21 0.73
CA ILE A 40 -32.35 -16.33 1.46
C ILE A 40 -33.64 -16.10 0.66
N ASN A 41 -33.58 -16.07 -0.67
CA ASN A 41 -34.74 -15.90 -1.54
C ASN A 41 -35.54 -17.20 -1.78
N GLY A 42 -35.19 -18.29 -1.10
CA GLY A 42 -35.70 -19.65 -1.35
C GLY A 42 -36.67 -20.21 -0.31
N VAL A 43 -37.49 -19.39 0.37
CA VAL A 43 -38.46 -19.87 1.37
C VAL A 43 -39.89 -19.47 0.99
N ARG A 44 -40.68 -20.43 0.48
CA ARG A 44 -42.14 -20.35 0.40
C ARG A 44 -42.79 -21.00 1.63
N HIS A 45 -43.99 -20.52 1.96
CA HIS A 45 -44.76 -20.82 3.17
C HIS A 45 -44.81 -22.29 3.65
N GLY A 46 -44.60 -22.45 4.96
CA GLY A 46 -45.03 -23.59 5.78
C GLY A 46 -44.97 -23.15 7.25
N GLY A 47 -46.06 -23.32 8.01
CA GLY A 47 -46.20 -22.73 9.35
C GLY A 47 -45.87 -23.65 10.52
N ALA A 48 -46.16 -23.15 11.72
CA ALA A 48 -46.02 -23.74 13.07
C ALA A 48 -44.69 -23.48 13.81
N SER A 49 -44.84 -23.35 15.14
CA SER A 49 -43.87 -22.83 16.10
C SER A 49 -42.91 -23.90 16.61
N GLU A 50 -41.60 -23.60 16.69
CA GLU A 50 -40.77 -24.09 17.81
C GLU A 50 -39.45 -23.33 18.03
N ARG A 51 -38.90 -23.50 19.23
CA ARG A 51 -37.87 -22.72 19.94
C ARG A 51 -36.59 -22.36 19.17
N LEU A 52 -36.19 -21.08 19.28
CA LEU A 52 -34.86 -20.57 18.93
C LEU A 52 -33.76 -21.15 19.83
N ASN A 53 -33.05 -22.18 19.34
CA ASN A 53 -31.76 -22.59 19.88
C ASN A 53 -30.63 -21.91 19.10
N ILE A 54 -29.83 -21.07 19.77
CA ILE A 54 -28.69 -20.38 19.16
C ILE A 54 -27.57 -21.42 18.92
N HIS A 55 -27.48 -21.93 17.69
CA HIS A 55 -26.36 -22.76 17.26
C HIS A 55 -25.19 -21.89 16.79
N LYS A 56 -24.04 -22.04 17.45
CA LYS A 56 -22.75 -21.51 16.98
C LYS A 56 -22.49 -22.02 15.54
N PRO A 57 -22.08 -21.16 14.60
CA PRO A 57 -21.75 -21.62 13.25
C PRO A 57 -20.53 -22.53 13.29
N ARG A 58 -20.73 -23.82 13.00
CA ARG A 58 -19.62 -24.73 12.70
C ARG A 58 -19.05 -24.35 11.34
N PHE A 59 -17.79 -23.91 11.31
CA PHE A 59 -17.02 -23.75 10.08
C PHE A 59 -17.04 -25.07 9.28
N ARG A 60 -17.73 -25.09 8.13
CA ARG A 60 -17.51 -26.11 7.10
C ARG A 60 -16.26 -25.71 6.30
N ASN A 61 -15.52 -26.69 5.79
CA ASN A 61 -14.26 -26.47 5.08
C ASN A 61 -14.44 -25.74 3.72
N ILE A 62 -14.45 -24.41 3.77
CA ILE A 62 -14.45 -23.45 2.66
C ILE A 62 -13.43 -23.83 1.57
N SER A 63 -12.23 -24.24 1.99
CA SER A 63 -11.13 -24.76 1.15
C SER A 63 -11.53 -25.75 0.03
N ARG A 64 -12.55 -26.59 0.24
CA ARG A 64 -12.94 -27.63 -0.74
C ARG A 64 -13.93 -27.15 -1.81
N THR A 65 -14.75 -26.16 -1.52
CA THR A 65 -15.68 -25.56 -2.49
C THR A 65 -14.94 -24.61 -3.41
N ASP A 66 -14.09 -23.76 -2.85
CA ASP A 66 -13.37 -22.73 -3.61
C ASP A 66 -12.43 -23.37 -4.63
N ARG A 67 -11.66 -24.40 -4.24
CA ARG A 67 -10.82 -25.17 -5.17
C ARG A 67 -11.59 -25.74 -6.37
N ARG A 68 -12.86 -26.13 -6.21
CA ARG A 68 -13.71 -26.61 -7.33
C ARG A 68 -14.16 -25.47 -8.24
N TYR A 69 -14.50 -24.31 -7.68
CA TYR A 69 -14.94 -23.15 -8.44
C TYR A 69 -13.77 -22.45 -9.17
N SER A 70 -12.61 -22.28 -8.51
CA SER A 70 -11.35 -21.87 -9.14
C SER A 70 -10.97 -22.76 -10.33
N SER A 71 -11.11 -24.08 -10.18
CA SER A 71 -10.89 -25.04 -11.28
C SER A 71 -11.92 -24.92 -12.41
N TYR A 72 -13.13 -24.41 -12.14
CA TYR A 72 -14.13 -24.09 -13.15
C TYR A 72 -13.76 -22.81 -13.92
N ILE A 73 -13.46 -21.70 -13.22
CA ILE A 73 -13.02 -20.42 -13.82
C ILE A 73 -11.83 -20.63 -14.77
N ALA A 74 -10.78 -21.37 -14.34
CA ALA A 74 -9.63 -21.64 -15.19
C ALA A 74 -10.00 -22.34 -16.52
N ARG A 75 -10.99 -23.25 -16.51
CA ARG A 75 -11.51 -23.92 -17.72
C ARG A 75 -12.36 -22.99 -18.59
N VAL A 76 -13.04 -22.01 -18.01
CA VAL A 76 -13.77 -20.96 -18.75
C VAL A 76 -12.77 -20.12 -19.55
N HIS A 77 -11.64 -19.71 -18.96
CA HIS A 77 -10.56 -18.99 -19.66
C HIS A 77 -10.04 -19.77 -20.86
N ASP A 78 -9.73 -21.05 -20.67
CA ASP A 78 -9.23 -21.91 -21.75
C ASP A 78 -10.28 -22.18 -22.82
N SER A 79 -11.57 -22.16 -22.49
CA SER A 79 -12.66 -22.23 -23.47
C SER A 79 -12.79 -20.94 -24.28
N LEU A 80 -12.66 -19.78 -23.63
CA LEU A 80 -12.73 -18.48 -24.28
C LEU A 80 -11.56 -18.29 -25.25
N LEU A 81 -10.32 -18.44 -24.79
CA LEU A 81 -9.12 -18.23 -25.61
C LEU A 81 -9.12 -19.13 -26.87
N ARG A 82 -9.43 -20.43 -26.73
CA ARG A 82 -9.54 -21.36 -27.86
C ARG A 82 -10.64 -20.99 -28.86
N ARG A 83 -11.66 -20.24 -28.43
CA ARG A 83 -12.79 -19.80 -29.25
C ARG A 83 -12.51 -18.48 -29.96
N VAL A 84 -11.81 -17.55 -29.30
CA VAL A 84 -11.43 -16.23 -29.86
C VAL A 84 -10.29 -16.38 -30.88
N PHE A 85 -9.29 -17.18 -30.56
CA PHE A 85 -8.07 -17.35 -31.36
C PHE A 85 -8.06 -18.69 -32.12
N ARG A 86 -9.21 -19.09 -32.68
CA ARG A 86 -9.36 -20.38 -33.37
C ARG A 86 -8.52 -20.41 -34.65
N GLY A 87 -7.38 -21.11 -34.61
CA GLY A 87 -6.42 -21.19 -35.71
C GLY A 87 -5.28 -20.18 -35.62
N GLU A 88 -5.23 -19.36 -34.57
CA GLU A 88 -4.18 -18.37 -34.33
C GLU A 88 -3.29 -18.79 -33.16
N LYS A 89 -2.02 -18.36 -33.16
CA LYS A 89 -1.11 -18.55 -32.03
C LYS A 89 -1.39 -17.48 -30.96
N TYR A 90 -1.36 -17.91 -29.69
CA TYR A 90 -1.41 -17.07 -28.50
C TYR A 90 -0.71 -17.82 -27.35
N LEU A 91 -0.24 -17.12 -26.32
CA LEU A 91 0.30 -17.76 -25.12
C LEU A 91 -0.35 -17.20 -23.86
N LYS A 92 -1.16 -18.03 -23.19
CA LYS A 92 -1.75 -17.73 -21.87
C LYS A 92 -0.68 -17.91 -20.81
N LEU A 93 -0.43 -16.85 -20.03
CA LEU A 93 0.60 -16.80 -19.01
C LEU A 93 0.07 -17.29 -17.68
N TYR A 94 -1.04 -16.68 -17.26
CA TYR A 94 -1.65 -16.87 -15.96
C TYR A 94 -3.16 -16.94 -16.10
N SER A 95 -3.79 -17.46 -15.05
CA SER A 95 -5.23 -17.59 -14.93
C SER A 95 -5.61 -17.12 -13.53
N TYR A 96 -5.87 -15.83 -13.38
CA TYR A 96 -6.35 -15.22 -12.14
C TYR A 96 -7.77 -15.72 -11.87
N HIS A 97 -8.01 -16.29 -10.70
CA HIS A 97 -9.29 -16.95 -10.42
C HIS A 97 -9.82 -16.67 -9.02
N TYR A 98 -8.98 -16.20 -8.09
CA TYR A 98 -9.38 -15.98 -6.70
C TYR A 98 -9.79 -14.52 -6.42
N LEU A 99 -8.91 -13.55 -6.69
CA LEU A 99 -9.15 -12.11 -6.47
C LEU A 99 -9.72 -11.37 -7.69
N ILE A 100 -9.37 -11.83 -8.89
CA ILE A 100 -9.85 -11.31 -10.20
C ILE A 100 -10.19 -12.52 -11.07
N ASN A 101 -11.25 -12.44 -11.85
CA ASN A 101 -11.57 -13.43 -12.89
C ASN A 101 -10.95 -12.97 -14.22
N GLY A 102 -9.88 -13.63 -14.67
CA GLY A 102 -9.17 -13.22 -15.87
C GLY A 102 -7.87 -13.98 -16.14
N PHE A 103 -7.12 -13.49 -17.13
CA PHE A 103 -5.85 -14.09 -17.54
C PHE A 103 -4.91 -13.04 -18.13
N ALA A 104 -3.61 -13.23 -17.98
CA ALA A 104 -2.65 -12.54 -18.82
C ALA A 104 -2.33 -13.40 -20.04
N VAL A 105 -2.23 -12.74 -21.20
CA VAL A 105 -1.99 -13.40 -22.49
C VAL A 105 -1.05 -12.55 -23.34
N PHE A 106 -0.11 -13.20 -24.02
CA PHE A 106 0.76 -12.60 -25.02
C PHE A 106 0.12 -12.76 -26.41
N VAL A 107 -0.13 -11.62 -27.06
CA VAL A 107 -0.96 -11.48 -28.26
C VAL A 107 -0.56 -10.23 -29.07
N THR A 108 -0.92 -10.19 -30.36
CA THR A 108 -0.82 -8.98 -31.20
C THR A 108 -1.91 -7.96 -30.88
N GLN A 109 -1.77 -6.73 -31.37
CA GLN A 109 -2.79 -5.68 -31.18
C GLN A 109 -4.12 -6.03 -31.86
N ASP A 110 -4.11 -6.69 -33.03
CA ASP A 110 -5.34 -7.22 -33.67
C ASP A 110 -6.05 -8.27 -32.82
N GLN A 111 -5.27 -9.08 -32.09
CA GLN A 111 -5.80 -10.10 -31.20
C GLN A 111 -6.39 -9.50 -29.91
N VAL A 112 -5.82 -8.39 -29.42
CA VAL A 112 -6.43 -7.56 -28.37
C VAL A 112 -7.78 -7.00 -28.83
N ASP A 113 -7.87 -6.55 -30.07
CA ASP A 113 -9.12 -6.07 -30.66
C ASP A 113 -10.20 -7.17 -30.82
N LYS A 114 -9.79 -8.42 -31.09
CA LYS A 114 -10.70 -9.58 -31.07
C LYS A 114 -11.18 -9.90 -29.65
N LEU A 115 -10.33 -9.76 -28.63
CA LEU A 115 -10.68 -9.97 -27.22
C LEU A 115 -11.60 -8.87 -26.68
N SER A 116 -11.28 -7.60 -26.91
CA SER A 116 -12.03 -6.45 -26.38
C SER A 116 -13.48 -6.41 -26.90
N ARG A 117 -13.74 -6.97 -28.09
CA ARG A 117 -15.08 -7.13 -28.69
C ARG A 117 -15.88 -8.32 -28.15
N ARG A 118 -15.32 -9.18 -27.29
CA ARG A 118 -16.04 -10.32 -26.70
C ARG A 118 -17.00 -9.88 -25.62
N ARG A 119 -18.22 -10.43 -25.65
CA ARG A 119 -19.23 -10.22 -24.60
C ARG A 119 -18.74 -10.73 -23.24
N GLU A 120 -17.91 -11.77 -23.25
CA GLU A 120 -17.32 -12.37 -22.05
C GLU A 120 -16.21 -11.52 -21.40
N VAL A 121 -15.60 -10.57 -22.15
CA VAL A 121 -14.46 -9.76 -21.71
C VAL A 121 -14.93 -8.43 -21.12
N ALA A 122 -14.24 -8.01 -20.07
CA ALA A 122 -14.47 -6.79 -19.31
C ALA A 122 -13.51 -5.66 -19.70
N ASN A 123 -12.19 -5.92 -19.57
CA ASN A 123 -11.12 -4.99 -19.89
C ASN A 123 -9.92 -5.74 -20.48
N VAL A 124 -9.08 -5.04 -21.24
CA VAL A 124 -7.77 -5.51 -21.72
C VAL A 124 -6.75 -4.40 -21.50
N VAL A 125 -5.71 -4.65 -20.70
CA VAL A 125 -4.77 -3.61 -20.21
C VAL A 125 -3.30 -4.02 -20.43
N LEU A 126 -2.48 -3.08 -20.90
CA LEU A 126 -1.03 -3.28 -21.11
C LEU A 126 -0.23 -3.22 -19.79
N ASP A 127 0.84 -4.00 -19.72
CA ASP A 127 1.51 -4.46 -18.47
C ASP A 127 2.91 -3.81 -18.19
N PHE A 128 3.24 -3.48 -16.92
CA PHE A 128 4.26 -2.46 -16.45
C PHE A 128 5.07 -2.79 -15.13
N SER A 129 6.14 -2.01 -14.78
CA SER A 129 7.22 -2.30 -13.77
C SER A 129 7.41 -1.36 -12.55
N VAL A 130 8.29 -1.69 -11.53
CA VAL A 130 8.38 -1.13 -10.12
C VAL A 130 9.69 -1.45 -9.27
N ARG A 131 9.95 -0.90 -8.01
CA ARG A 131 11.21 -1.05 -7.14
C ARG A 131 11.14 -0.77 -5.58
N THR A 132 11.92 -1.44 -4.67
CA THR A 132 11.66 -1.75 -3.21
C THR A 132 12.65 -1.19 -2.07
N ALA A 133 12.82 -1.74 -0.80
CA ALA A 133 13.87 -1.42 0.30
C ALA A 133 13.76 -1.69 1.89
N THR A 134 14.93 -1.67 2.62
CA THR A 134 15.55 -1.16 3.95
C THR A 134 15.55 -1.79 5.42
N THR A 135 16.03 -1.12 6.53
CA THR A 135 15.89 -1.38 8.03
C THR A 135 16.10 -0.15 8.99
N HIS A 136 17.26 -0.04 9.69
CA HIS A 136 17.76 0.76 10.85
C HIS A 136 16.87 1.40 11.93
N THR A 137 15.68 1.87 11.60
CA THR A 137 14.85 2.89 12.28
C THR A 137 14.02 2.52 13.54
N PRO A 138 14.00 1.30 14.12
CA PRO A 138 13.16 1.01 15.30
C PRO A 138 13.41 1.97 16.46
N ARG A 139 14.67 2.38 16.66
CA ARG A 139 15.06 3.32 17.71
C ARG A 139 14.55 4.74 17.44
N PHE A 140 14.57 5.20 16.19
CA PHE A 140 14.05 6.52 15.80
C PHE A 140 12.52 6.58 15.97
N LEU A 141 11.83 5.47 15.71
CA LEU A 141 10.39 5.28 15.92
C LEU A 141 10.01 4.98 17.39
N GLY A 142 10.98 4.96 18.31
CA GLY A 142 10.75 4.73 19.75
C GLY A 142 10.27 3.32 20.12
N LEU A 143 10.37 2.34 19.22
CA LEU A 143 9.82 1.00 19.44
C LEU A 143 10.39 0.29 20.69
N PRO A 144 11.71 0.32 20.98
CA PRO A 144 12.28 -0.40 22.11
C PRO A 144 11.86 0.14 23.49
N GLN A 145 11.38 1.38 23.57
CA GLN A 145 10.87 2.00 24.80
C GLN A 145 9.34 2.14 24.83
N GLY A 146 8.66 1.84 23.72
CA GLY A 146 7.24 2.08 23.53
C GLY A 146 6.51 0.85 23.01
N ALA A 147 6.25 0.81 21.71
CA ALA A 147 5.42 -0.22 21.07
C ALA A 147 5.85 -1.67 21.39
N TRP A 148 7.16 -1.97 21.43
CA TRP A 148 7.61 -3.32 21.79
C TRP A 148 7.36 -3.64 23.26
N VAL A 149 7.57 -2.69 24.17
CA VAL A 149 7.32 -2.88 25.61
C VAL A 149 5.85 -3.23 25.87
N GLN A 150 4.92 -2.55 25.19
CA GLN A 150 3.49 -2.88 25.26
C GLN A 150 3.15 -4.27 24.74
N GLY A 151 3.96 -4.82 23.82
CA GLY A 151 3.79 -6.15 23.23
C GLY A 151 4.56 -7.28 23.92
N GLY A 152 5.27 -7.03 25.03
CA GLY A 152 6.08 -8.02 25.75
C GLY A 152 7.58 -8.03 25.43
N GLY A 153 8.05 -7.05 24.65
CA GLY A 153 9.45 -6.88 24.21
C GLY A 153 9.66 -7.19 22.73
N TYR A 154 10.91 -7.09 22.27
CA TYR A 154 11.26 -7.43 20.88
C TYR A 154 11.09 -8.95 20.60
N GLU A 155 11.18 -9.80 21.63
CA GLU A 155 11.00 -11.26 21.53
C GLU A 155 9.56 -11.70 21.25
N SER A 156 8.59 -10.79 21.28
CA SER A 156 7.19 -11.05 20.92
C SER A 156 6.63 -10.02 19.92
N ALA A 157 7.39 -9.00 19.53
CA ALA A 157 6.90 -7.90 18.69
C ALA A 157 6.51 -8.37 17.26
N GLY A 158 5.19 -8.45 17.02
CA GLY A 158 4.58 -8.92 15.77
C GLY A 158 4.37 -10.44 15.68
N GLU A 159 4.56 -11.17 16.78
CA GLU A 159 4.41 -12.62 16.86
C GLU A 159 3.00 -13.07 16.45
N GLY A 160 2.93 -14.15 15.65
CA GLY A 160 1.68 -14.72 15.13
C GLY A 160 1.13 -14.03 13.88
N VAL A 161 1.74 -12.93 13.42
CA VAL A 161 1.33 -12.17 12.22
C VAL A 161 2.21 -12.54 11.03
N VAL A 162 1.61 -12.73 9.84
CA VAL A 162 2.34 -13.01 8.59
C VAL A 162 2.35 -11.78 7.67
N ILE A 163 3.54 -11.32 7.30
CA ILE A 163 3.73 -10.25 6.30
C ILE A 163 4.16 -10.86 4.96
N GLY A 164 3.35 -10.63 3.93
CA GLY A 164 3.65 -10.96 2.54
C GLY A 164 4.41 -9.83 1.84
N PHE A 165 5.56 -10.14 1.23
CA PHE A 165 6.38 -9.20 0.46
C PHE A 165 6.28 -9.54 -1.03
N ILE A 166 5.91 -8.55 -1.84
CA ILE A 166 5.77 -8.70 -3.29
C ILE A 166 6.86 -7.84 -3.93
N ASP A 167 7.97 -8.51 -4.28
CA ASP A 167 9.30 -7.91 -4.29
C ASP A 167 10.29 -8.64 -5.25
N THR A 168 11.60 -8.36 -5.15
CA THR A 168 12.68 -9.01 -5.95
C THR A 168 13.11 -10.38 -5.45
N GLY A 169 12.51 -10.87 -4.37
CA GLY A 169 12.82 -12.16 -3.75
C GLY A 169 13.35 -12.01 -2.33
N ILE A 170 14.07 -13.02 -1.85
CA ILE A 170 14.82 -12.93 -0.59
C ILE A 170 16.13 -13.74 -0.67
N ASP A 171 17.20 -13.25 -0.04
CA ASP A 171 18.34 -14.09 0.36
C ASP A 171 17.99 -14.79 1.68
N PRO A 172 17.68 -16.12 1.66
CA PRO A 172 17.28 -16.85 2.85
C PRO A 172 18.46 -17.10 3.81
N THR A 173 19.71 -16.93 3.36
CA THR A 173 20.91 -17.23 4.14
C THR A 173 21.27 -16.10 5.12
N HIS A 174 20.66 -14.92 4.95
CA HIS A 174 20.95 -13.76 5.77
C HIS A 174 20.39 -13.90 7.19
N SER A 175 21.24 -13.73 8.21
CA SER A 175 20.93 -13.89 9.65
C SER A 175 19.70 -13.11 10.18
N SER A 176 19.26 -12.07 9.50
CA SER A 176 17.96 -11.39 9.73
C SER A 176 16.74 -12.31 9.59
N PHE A 177 16.88 -13.48 8.97
CA PHE A 177 15.80 -14.43 8.67
C PHE A 177 16.01 -15.82 9.30
N ASP A 178 16.98 -15.95 10.21
CA ASP A 178 17.20 -17.16 11.00
C ASP A 178 16.06 -17.38 12.03
N ASP A 179 15.68 -18.64 12.30
CA ASP A 179 14.68 -19.02 13.31
C ASP A 179 15.29 -19.67 14.57
N HIS A 180 16.61 -19.80 14.64
CA HIS A 180 17.35 -20.29 15.81
C HIS A 180 17.78 -19.17 16.79
N THR A 181 17.35 -17.93 16.56
CA THR A 181 17.80 -16.75 17.31
C THR A 181 17.21 -16.57 18.72
N SER A 182 16.21 -17.37 19.11
CA SER A 182 15.62 -17.38 20.45
C SER A 182 15.08 -18.77 20.80
N GLU A 183 15.20 -19.16 22.07
CA GLU A 183 14.63 -20.42 22.58
C GLU A 183 13.10 -20.37 22.74
N ARG A 184 12.48 -19.18 22.61
CA ARG A 184 11.02 -19.05 22.67
C ARG A 184 10.34 -19.79 21.50
N PRO A 185 9.26 -20.55 21.76
CA PRO A 185 8.46 -21.16 20.71
C PRO A 185 8.10 -20.15 19.61
N TYR A 186 8.18 -20.58 18.35
CA TYR A 186 7.91 -19.72 17.21
C TYR A 186 7.09 -20.48 16.15
N PRO A 187 5.84 -20.87 16.47
CA PRO A 187 5.03 -21.71 15.59
C PRO A 187 4.52 -20.91 14.39
N VAL A 188 4.49 -21.56 13.22
CA VAL A 188 3.82 -21.00 12.03
C VAL A 188 2.31 -20.85 12.32
N PRO A 189 1.67 -19.71 12.01
CA PRO A 189 0.26 -19.49 12.31
C PRO A 189 -0.66 -20.49 11.58
N ALA A 190 -1.60 -21.10 12.31
CA ALA A 190 -2.45 -22.18 11.78
C ALA A 190 -3.44 -21.76 10.67
N HIS A 191 -3.61 -20.45 10.43
CA HIS A 191 -4.40 -19.93 9.31
C HIS A 191 -3.59 -19.84 8.00
N PHE A 192 -2.26 -19.86 8.09
CA PHE A 192 -1.37 -19.70 6.94
C PHE A 192 -1.14 -21.06 6.24
N SER A 193 -1.07 -21.04 4.91
CA SER A 193 -0.98 -22.24 4.08
C SER A 193 -0.06 -22.14 2.87
N GLY A 194 0.77 -21.08 2.79
CA GLY A 194 1.76 -20.92 1.74
C GLY A 194 2.87 -21.96 1.76
N ILE A 195 3.60 -22.05 0.65
CA ILE A 195 4.63 -23.08 0.42
C ILE A 195 6.02 -22.48 0.22
N CYS A 196 7.04 -23.28 0.51
CA CYS A 196 8.39 -23.04 0.07
C CYS A 196 8.58 -23.69 -1.32
N GLU A 197 8.80 -22.88 -2.35
CA GLU A 197 9.21 -23.36 -3.67
C GLU A 197 10.67 -23.85 -3.60
N VAL A 198 10.97 -24.99 -4.24
CA VAL A 198 12.32 -25.57 -4.25
C VAL A 198 12.88 -25.56 -5.67
N THR A 199 14.04 -24.93 -5.84
CA THR A 199 14.76 -24.76 -7.11
C THR A 199 16.27 -24.96 -6.87
N PRO A 200 17.13 -25.06 -7.91
CA PRO A 200 18.57 -25.21 -7.71
C PRO A 200 19.19 -24.11 -6.84
N ASP A 201 18.80 -22.85 -7.07
CA ASP A 201 19.30 -21.67 -6.35
C ASP A 201 18.48 -21.34 -5.08
N PHE A 202 17.48 -22.16 -4.75
CA PHE A 202 16.65 -22.03 -3.56
C PHE A 202 16.28 -23.44 -3.05
N PRO A 203 17.26 -24.17 -2.47
CA PRO A 203 17.12 -25.59 -2.15
C PRO A 203 16.15 -25.86 -0.99
N SER A 204 15.80 -27.13 -0.81
CA SER A 204 15.04 -27.59 0.36
C SER A 204 15.76 -27.21 1.65
N GLY A 205 15.08 -26.44 2.52
CA GLY A 205 15.65 -25.88 3.75
C GLY A 205 15.89 -24.36 3.69
N SER A 206 15.72 -23.70 2.54
CA SER A 206 15.77 -22.24 2.44
C SER A 206 14.60 -21.53 3.16
N CYS A 207 13.49 -22.21 3.43
CA CYS A 207 12.44 -21.72 4.33
C CYS A 207 12.56 -22.40 5.70
N ASN A 208 12.23 -21.63 6.75
CA ASN A 208 12.27 -22.03 8.15
C ASN A 208 11.02 -21.47 8.88
N ARG A 209 11.01 -21.32 10.20
CA ARG A 209 9.85 -20.72 10.92
C ARG A 209 9.78 -19.20 10.79
N LYS A 210 10.82 -18.55 10.28
CA LYS A 210 10.90 -17.10 10.09
C LYS A 210 10.50 -16.69 8.68
N LEU A 211 11.17 -17.25 7.67
CA LEU A 211 10.75 -17.23 6.27
C LEU A 211 9.90 -18.49 6.01
N ILE A 212 8.58 -18.36 6.11
CA ILE A 212 7.65 -19.50 6.13
C ILE A 212 7.13 -19.92 4.75
N ALA A 213 7.24 -19.04 3.75
CA ALA A 213 6.92 -19.32 2.35
C ALA A 213 7.75 -18.44 1.42
N ALA A 214 8.07 -18.97 0.24
CA ALA A 214 8.84 -18.27 -0.78
C ALA A 214 8.46 -18.83 -2.16
N ARG A 215 8.02 -17.98 -3.09
CA ARG A 215 7.58 -18.35 -4.45
C ARG A 215 7.98 -17.27 -5.45
N HIS A 216 8.11 -17.62 -6.73
CA HIS A 216 8.38 -16.65 -7.80
C HIS A 216 7.34 -16.65 -8.93
N PHE A 217 7.29 -15.52 -9.65
CA PHE A 217 6.35 -15.21 -10.73
C PHE A 217 7.12 -14.47 -11.83
N ALA A 218 7.30 -15.12 -12.98
CA ALA A 218 8.09 -14.58 -14.10
C ALA A 218 7.49 -14.88 -15.49
N SER A 219 6.34 -15.55 -15.60
CA SER A 219 5.81 -16.02 -16.87
C SER A 219 5.51 -14.90 -17.87
N SER A 220 5.18 -13.68 -17.41
CA SER A 220 5.07 -12.51 -18.31
C SER A 220 6.43 -12.15 -18.92
N ALA A 221 7.46 -12.02 -18.07
CA ALA A 221 8.82 -11.71 -18.50
C ALA A 221 9.42 -12.76 -19.44
N ILE A 222 9.26 -14.04 -19.12
CA ILE A 222 9.73 -15.17 -19.92
C ILE A 222 9.07 -15.15 -21.30
N THR A 223 7.76 -14.93 -21.36
CA THR A 223 7.04 -14.93 -22.64
C THR A 223 7.34 -13.69 -23.49
N ARG A 224 7.58 -12.54 -22.86
CA ARG A 224 8.06 -11.33 -23.54
C ARG A 224 9.49 -11.47 -24.08
N GLY A 225 10.21 -12.54 -23.75
CA GLY A 225 11.61 -12.74 -24.13
C GLY A 225 12.59 -11.79 -23.45
N VAL A 226 12.15 -11.07 -22.39
CA VAL A 226 12.99 -10.11 -21.64
C VAL A 226 13.66 -10.75 -20.42
N PHE A 227 13.16 -11.91 -19.98
CA PHE A 227 13.78 -12.69 -18.91
C PHE A 227 15.05 -13.37 -19.43
N ASN A 228 16.18 -13.09 -18.81
CA ASN A 228 17.48 -13.67 -19.17
C ASN A 228 17.93 -14.66 -18.09
N SER A 229 17.80 -15.97 -18.33
CA SER A 229 18.16 -17.00 -17.34
C SER A 229 19.63 -17.02 -16.92
N SER A 230 20.51 -16.25 -17.57
CA SER A 230 21.92 -16.07 -17.17
C SER A 230 22.12 -14.87 -16.22
N GLN A 231 21.06 -14.12 -15.91
CA GLN A 231 21.09 -12.91 -15.06
C GLN A 231 19.93 -12.88 -14.05
N ASP A 232 18.75 -13.37 -14.46
CA ASP A 232 17.51 -13.41 -13.69
C ASP A 232 17.28 -14.81 -13.11
N TYR A 233 17.14 -14.92 -11.79
CA TYR A 233 16.87 -16.19 -11.12
C TYR A 233 15.39 -16.59 -11.21
N ALA A 234 15.11 -17.72 -11.87
CA ALA A 234 13.78 -18.36 -11.92
C ALA A 234 13.50 -19.14 -10.61
N SER A 235 13.59 -18.42 -9.50
CA SER A 235 13.45 -18.92 -8.14
C SER A 235 13.11 -17.76 -7.19
N PRO A 236 12.66 -18.03 -5.95
CA PRO A 236 12.40 -16.99 -4.95
C PRO A 236 13.65 -16.21 -4.49
N PHE A 237 14.85 -16.65 -4.90
CA PHE A 237 16.12 -16.06 -4.49
C PHE A 237 16.29 -14.61 -4.99
N ASP A 238 16.82 -13.72 -4.15
CA ASP A 238 17.02 -12.32 -4.47
C ASP A 238 18.35 -12.06 -5.18
N GLY A 239 18.29 -11.90 -6.50
CA GLY A 239 19.42 -11.45 -7.33
C GLY A 239 19.60 -9.93 -7.39
N ASP A 240 18.67 -9.15 -6.81
CA ASP A 240 18.68 -7.69 -6.88
C ASP A 240 19.18 -7.07 -5.56
N GLY A 241 18.80 -7.68 -4.43
CA GLY A 241 19.07 -7.26 -3.06
C GLY A 241 17.88 -6.57 -2.38
N HIS A 242 16.91 -6.13 -3.18
CA HIS A 242 15.82 -5.23 -2.79
C HIS A 242 14.80 -5.85 -1.82
N GLY A 243 14.34 -7.07 -2.08
CA GLY A 243 13.35 -7.77 -1.25
C GLY A 243 13.93 -8.35 0.02
N THR A 244 15.21 -8.72 -0.01
CA THR A 244 16.02 -8.95 1.20
C THR A 244 16.03 -7.68 2.07
N HIS A 245 16.19 -6.51 1.43
CA HIS A 245 16.11 -5.22 2.07
C HIS A 245 14.71 -5.03 2.70
N THR A 246 13.59 -5.07 1.95
CA THR A 246 12.22 -4.84 2.52
C THR A 246 11.81 -5.77 3.63
N ALA A 247 12.02 -7.08 3.45
CA ALA A 247 11.67 -8.09 4.43
C ALA A 247 12.36 -7.79 5.77
N SER A 248 13.60 -7.29 5.70
CA SER A 248 14.34 -6.92 6.90
C SER A 248 13.82 -5.66 7.61
N ILE A 249 13.28 -4.61 6.95
CA ILE A 249 12.61 -3.50 7.68
C ILE A 249 11.48 -4.03 8.51
N ALA A 250 10.60 -4.77 7.85
CA ALA A 250 9.30 -5.02 8.41
C ALA A 250 9.46 -6.03 9.54
N ALA A 251 10.23 -7.10 9.28
CA ALA A 251 10.32 -8.25 10.15
C ALA A 251 11.73 -8.84 10.29
N GLY A 252 12.82 -8.17 9.94
CA GLY A 252 14.17 -8.67 10.22
C GLY A 252 14.39 -8.91 11.72
N ASN A 253 15.11 -9.97 12.09
CA ASN A 253 15.43 -10.30 13.48
C ASN A 253 16.10 -9.13 14.22
N HIS A 254 15.90 -9.08 15.54
CA HIS A 254 16.48 -8.04 16.37
C HIS A 254 17.98 -8.28 16.62
N GLY A 255 18.78 -7.21 16.63
CA GLY A 255 20.15 -7.24 17.13
C GLY A 255 21.23 -7.62 16.11
N ILE A 256 20.87 -7.87 14.85
CA ILE A 256 21.81 -8.28 13.80
C ILE A 256 22.84 -7.18 13.53
N ARG A 257 24.14 -7.52 13.54
CA ARG A 257 25.21 -6.53 13.35
C ARG A 257 25.28 -6.09 11.88
N ALA A 258 24.93 -4.84 11.60
CA ALA A 258 25.10 -4.27 10.27
C ALA A 258 26.59 -3.96 10.05
N VAL A 259 27.26 -4.80 9.26
CA VAL A 259 28.69 -4.65 8.93
C VAL A 259 28.83 -4.51 7.42
N VAL A 260 29.55 -3.47 6.98
CA VAL A 260 29.81 -3.16 5.56
C VAL A 260 31.25 -2.67 5.43
N ALA A 261 32.01 -3.17 4.46
CA ALA A 261 33.44 -2.89 4.27
C ALA A 261 34.26 -3.08 5.57
N GLY A 262 33.91 -4.11 6.37
CA GLY A 262 34.51 -4.38 7.68
C GLY A 262 34.11 -3.42 8.80
N HIS A 263 33.25 -2.43 8.54
CA HIS A 263 32.82 -1.41 9.50
C HIS A 263 31.43 -1.68 10.07
N HIS A 264 31.29 -1.55 11.40
CA HIS A 264 30.00 -1.75 12.09
C HIS A 264 29.19 -0.46 12.15
N PHE A 265 28.00 -0.46 11.55
CA PHE A 265 27.09 0.69 11.48
C PHE A 265 25.94 0.62 12.51
N GLY A 266 26.09 -0.23 13.53
CA GLY A 266 25.11 -0.51 14.58
C GLY A 266 24.38 -1.83 14.38
N ASN A 267 23.38 -2.09 15.22
CA ASN A 267 22.58 -3.31 15.13
C ASN A 267 21.25 -3.00 14.42
N ALA A 268 20.97 -3.75 13.36
CA ALA A 268 19.72 -3.76 12.64
C ALA A 268 18.64 -4.54 13.41
N SER A 269 17.39 -4.22 13.09
CA SER A 269 16.19 -4.89 13.56
C SER A 269 15.04 -4.45 12.67
N GLY A 270 14.12 -5.36 12.39
CA GLY A 270 12.84 -5.00 11.82
C GLY A 270 11.95 -4.29 12.85
N MET A 271 10.83 -3.72 12.40
CA MET A 271 9.84 -3.07 13.27
C MET A 271 9.00 -4.10 14.04
N ALA A 272 8.76 -5.25 13.44
CA ALA A 272 8.09 -6.41 14.01
C ALA A 272 9.02 -7.64 13.88
N PRO A 273 10.12 -7.69 14.66
CA PRO A 273 11.17 -8.70 14.52
C PRO A 273 10.69 -10.14 14.76
N ARG A 274 9.46 -10.36 15.24
CA ARG A 274 8.83 -11.68 15.42
C ARG A 274 7.62 -11.91 14.51
N SER A 275 7.33 -11.05 13.54
CA SER A 275 6.42 -11.43 12.45
C SER A 275 7.06 -12.44 11.50
N HIS A 276 6.24 -13.32 10.95
CA HIS A 276 6.67 -14.27 9.92
C HIS A 276 6.70 -13.58 8.55
N ILE A 277 7.58 -14.06 7.68
CA ILE A 277 7.86 -13.51 6.36
C ILE A 277 7.39 -14.53 5.31
N ALA A 278 6.57 -14.08 4.35
CA ALA A 278 6.21 -14.82 3.17
C ALA A 278 6.60 -14.00 1.92
N VAL A 279 7.33 -14.61 0.98
CA VAL A 279 7.93 -13.89 -0.16
C VAL A 279 7.33 -14.35 -1.47
N TYR A 280 6.90 -13.39 -2.28
CA TYR A 280 6.28 -13.59 -3.58
C TYR A 280 7.03 -12.74 -4.59
N LYS A 281 8.11 -13.30 -5.12
CA LYS A 281 8.98 -12.60 -6.07
C LYS A 281 8.25 -12.36 -7.39
N ALA A 282 7.94 -11.11 -7.69
CA ALA A 282 7.36 -10.69 -8.96
C ALA A 282 8.29 -9.73 -9.72
N LEU A 283 9.45 -9.40 -9.14
CA LEU A 283 10.36 -8.36 -9.60
C LEU A 283 11.76 -8.90 -9.90
N TYR A 284 12.43 -8.22 -10.82
CA TYR A 284 13.72 -8.60 -11.40
C TYR A 284 14.48 -7.32 -11.81
N LYS A 285 15.79 -7.31 -11.58
CA LYS A 285 16.67 -6.14 -11.82
C LYS A 285 16.49 -5.53 -13.22
N SER A 286 16.49 -6.39 -14.23
CA SER A 286 16.65 -6.06 -15.65
C SER A 286 15.44 -5.30 -16.22
N PHE A 287 14.22 -5.64 -15.81
CA PHE A 287 12.97 -5.04 -16.31
C PHE A 287 12.05 -4.49 -15.20
N GLY A 288 12.46 -4.57 -13.94
CA GLY A 288 11.66 -4.21 -12.77
C GLY A 288 10.62 -5.28 -12.45
N GLY A 289 9.59 -5.43 -13.27
CA GLY A 289 8.53 -6.42 -13.07
C GLY A 289 7.35 -6.18 -14.00
N PHE A 290 6.32 -7.01 -13.88
CA PHE A 290 5.12 -6.92 -14.70
C PHE A 290 3.87 -7.04 -13.82
N ALA A 291 2.93 -6.12 -13.98
CA ALA A 291 1.59 -6.16 -13.38
C ALA A 291 0.90 -7.53 -13.50
N ALA A 292 1.18 -8.31 -14.56
CA ALA A 292 0.70 -9.69 -14.67
C ALA A 292 1.33 -10.63 -13.61
N ASP A 293 2.65 -10.61 -13.46
CA ASP A 293 3.39 -11.37 -12.45
C ASP A 293 3.03 -10.87 -11.03
N VAL A 294 2.90 -9.55 -10.85
CA VAL A 294 2.53 -8.90 -9.57
C VAL A 294 1.10 -9.24 -9.14
N VAL A 295 0.11 -9.23 -10.05
CA VAL A 295 -1.27 -9.64 -9.71
C VAL A 295 -1.33 -11.13 -9.34
N ALA A 296 -0.54 -11.99 -10.02
CA ALA A 296 -0.42 -13.39 -9.62
C ALA A 296 0.19 -13.55 -8.20
N ALA A 297 1.20 -12.73 -7.86
CA ALA A 297 1.78 -12.70 -6.53
C ALA A 297 0.79 -12.23 -5.44
N ILE A 298 -0.02 -11.19 -5.72
CA ILE A 298 -1.08 -10.71 -4.80
C ILE A 298 -2.15 -11.80 -4.60
N ASP A 299 -2.59 -12.43 -5.70
CA ASP A 299 -3.59 -13.50 -5.69
C ASP A 299 -3.10 -14.68 -4.84
N GLN A 300 -1.85 -15.10 -5.01
CA GLN A 300 -1.27 -16.19 -4.21
C GLN A 300 -1.07 -15.80 -2.74
N ALA A 301 -0.59 -14.58 -2.44
CA ALA A 301 -0.42 -14.12 -1.06
C ALA A 301 -1.76 -14.11 -0.29
N ALA A 302 -2.84 -13.70 -0.95
CA ALA A 302 -4.17 -13.73 -0.37
C ALA A 302 -4.73 -15.16 -0.21
N GLN A 303 -4.45 -16.07 -1.13
CA GLN A 303 -4.80 -17.50 -1.00
C GLN A 303 -4.04 -18.19 0.14
N ASP A 304 -2.75 -17.84 0.32
CA ASP A 304 -1.88 -18.41 1.34
C ASP A 304 -2.23 -17.93 2.75
N GLY A 305 -2.95 -16.80 2.87
CA GLY A 305 -3.52 -16.28 4.11
C GLY A 305 -2.61 -15.30 4.87
N VAL A 306 -1.92 -14.39 4.16
CA VAL A 306 -1.13 -13.33 4.83
C VAL A 306 -2.02 -12.29 5.54
N ASP A 307 -1.59 -11.75 6.67
CA ASP A 307 -2.29 -10.66 7.36
C ASP A 307 -2.09 -9.30 6.67
N ILE A 308 -0.89 -9.10 6.12
CA ILE A 308 -0.40 -7.82 5.60
C ILE A 308 0.29 -8.07 4.27
N ILE A 309 0.01 -7.25 3.26
CA ILE A 309 0.76 -7.19 2.00
C ILE A 309 1.59 -5.90 1.98
N SER A 310 2.90 -6.06 1.89
CA SER A 310 3.86 -4.96 1.73
C SER A 310 4.27 -4.85 0.26
N LEU A 311 3.85 -3.76 -0.37
CA LEU A 311 4.12 -3.43 -1.77
C LEU A 311 5.01 -2.19 -1.81
N SER A 312 6.31 -2.40 -1.74
CA SER A 312 7.27 -1.33 -2.03
C SER A 312 7.36 -1.07 -3.52
N ILE A 313 6.22 -0.92 -4.21
CA ILE A 313 6.11 -0.89 -5.66
C ILE A 313 5.03 0.09 -6.10
N THR A 314 5.22 0.77 -7.24
CA THR A 314 4.25 1.74 -7.77
C THR A 314 4.19 1.72 -9.29
N PRO A 315 3.01 1.57 -9.93
CA PRO A 315 2.85 1.60 -11.38
C PRO A 315 3.65 2.70 -12.09
N ASN A 316 4.58 2.31 -12.97
CA ASN A 316 5.36 3.25 -13.79
C ASN A 316 4.54 3.98 -14.88
N ARG A 317 3.23 3.70 -15.01
CA ARG A 317 2.30 4.42 -15.89
C ARG A 317 0.93 4.55 -15.25
N ARG A 318 0.23 5.64 -15.55
CA ARG A 318 -1.18 5.81 -15.20
C ARG A 318 -2.03 4.76 -15.96
N PRO A 319 -2.91 4.01 -15.28
CA PRO A 319 -3.86 3.14 -15.97
C PRO A 319 -4.83 3.95 -16.84
N PRO A 320 -5.12 3.54 -18.08
CA PRO A 320 -6.19 4.13 -18.88
C PRO A 320 -7.55 3.69 -18.33
N GLY A 321 -8.54 4.58 -18.25
CA GLY A 321 -9.89 4.24 -17.81
C GLY A 321 -10.69 5.40 -17.26
N ILE A 322 -11.88 5.07 -16.73
CA ILE A 322 -12.86 6.01 -16.15
C ILE A 322 -12.34 6.65 -14.84
N ALA A 323 -11.56 5.88 -14.06
CA ALA A 323 -10.85 6.36 -12.88
C ALA A 323 -9.55 5.57 -12.72
N THR A 324 -8.54 6.16 -12.09
CA THR A 324 -7.21 5.55 -11.87
C THR A 324 -7.26 4.23 -11.11
N PHE A 325 -8.27 4.06 -10.24
CA PHE A 325 -8.48 2.87 -9.44
C PHE A 325 -8.93 1.64 -10.25
N PHE A 326 -9.51 1.81 -11.45
CA PHE A 326 -10.09 0.72 -12.26
C PHE A 326 -9.04 -0.04 -13.09
N ASN A 327 -8.04 -0.58 -12.42
CA ASN A 327 -6.99 -1.38 -13.04
C ASN A 327 -6.78 -2.70 -12.29
N PRO A 328 -6.20 -3.74 -12.91
CA PRO A 328 -6.06 -5.05 -12.30
C PRO A 328 -5.23 -5.08 -11.00
N LEU A 329 -4.28 -4.15 -10.82
CA LEU A 329 -3.48 -4.09 -9.60
C LEU A 329 -4.32 -3.58 -8.42
N ASP A 330 -4.89 -2.38 -8.55
CA ASP A 330 -5.69 -1.77 -7.49
C ASP A 330 -6.96 -2.58 -7.17
N MET A 331 -7.58 -3.21 -8.17
CA MET A 331 -8.74 -4.09 -7.97
C MET A 331 -8.38 -5.40 -7.25
N ALA A 332 -7.21 -6.00 -7.53
CA ALA A 332 -6.73 -7.16 -6.75
C ALA A 332 -6.50 -6.77 -5.29
N LEU A 333 -5.99 -5.56 -5.03
CA LEU A 333 -5.76 -5.06 -3.68
C LEU A 333 -7.06 -4.70 -2.94
N LEU A 334 -8.11 -4.28 -3.66
CA LEU A 334 -9.46 -4.16 -3.10
C LEU A 334 -10.00 -5.53 -2.65
N SER A 335 -9.81 -6.57 -3.47
CA SER A 335 -10.18 -7.96 -3.11
C SER A 335 -9.34 -8.51 -1.95
N ALA A 336 -8.05 -8.15 -1.84
CA ALA A 336 -7.23 -8.47 -0.66
C ALA A 336 -7.76 -7.79 0.61
N VAL A 337 -8.17 -6.52 0.53
CA VAL A 337 -8.82 -5.80 1.65
C VAL A 337 -10.17 -6.44 2.01
N LYS A 338 -10.93 -6.96 1.04
CA LYS A 338 -12.14 -7.77 1.29
C LYS A 338 -11.84 -9.03 2.12
N ALA A 339 -10.70 -9.68 1.86
CA ALA A 339 -10.22 -10.83 2.62
C ALA A 339 -9.65 -10.46 4.01
N GLY A 340 -9.70 -9.18 4.43
CA GLY A 340 -9.21 -8.72 5.73
C GLY A 340 -7.72 -8.42 5.78
N ILE A 341 -7.05 -8.42 4.62
CA ILE A 341 -5.60 -8.20 4.49
C ILE A 341 -5.31 -6.70 4.47
N PHE A 342 -4.37 -6.24 5.28
CA PHE A 342 -3.94 -4.85 5.28
C PHE A 342 -2.90 -4.60 4.18
N VAL A 343 -3.17 -3.70 3.25
CA VAL A 343 -2.31 -3.41 2.09
C VAL A 343 -1.55 -2.11 2.33
N VAL A 344 -0.21 -2.18 2.32
CA VAL A 344 0.69 -1.03 2.40
C VAL A 344 1.42 -0.86 1.08
N GLN A 345 1.40 0.36 0.52
CA GLN A 345 2.11 0.66 -0.72
C GLN A 345 2.99 1.91 -0.61
N ALA A 346 4.12 1.92 -1.31
CA ALA A 346 4.94 3.11 -1.50
C ALA A 346 4.19 4.22 -2.26
N ALA A 347 4.48 5.50 -1.97
CA ALA A 347 3.85 6.64 -2.65
C ALA A 347 4.40 6.95 -4.06
N GLY A 348 5.69 6.63 -4.30
CA GLY A 348 6.43 6.96 -5.52
C GLY A 348 7.61 7.92 -5.26
N ASN A 349 8.61 7.92 -6.13
CA ASN A 349 9.87 8.66 -5.97
C ASN A 349 10.03 9.85 -6.95
N THR A 350 8.90 10.41 -7.39
CA THR A 350 8.73 11.40 -8.46
C THR A 350 8.39 12.82 -7.96
N GLY A 351 8.55 13.08 -6.66
CA GLY A 351 8.41 14.43 -6.07
C GLY A 351 9.54 15.39 -6.50
N PRO A 352 9.57 16.64 -6.03
CA PRO A 352 8.67 17.26 -5.04
C PRO A 352 7.46 17.96 -5.68
N SER A 353 7.28 17.83 -7.00
CA SER A 353 6.15 18.41 -7.72
C SER A 353 4.81 17.87 -7.18
N PRO A 354 3.76 18.69 -7.06
CA PRO A 354 2.40 18.22 -6.78
C PRO A 354 1.90 17.21 -7.81
N LYS A 355 0.89 16.40 -7.45
CA LYS A 355 0.27 15.38 -8.32
C LYS A 355 1.25 14.32 -8.86
N SER A 356 2.37 14.08 -8.18
CA SER A 356 3.43 13.16 -8.62
C SER A 356 3.22 11.71 -8.16
N MET A 357 2.19 11.44 -7.36
CA MET A 357 1.94 10.13 -6.76
C MET A 357 1.70 9.01 -7.77
N SER A 358 1.88 7.78 -7.30
CA SER A 358 1.69 6.56 -8.10
C SER A 358 0.90 5.47 -7.37
N SER A 359 0.27 5.79 -6.23
CA SER A 359 -0.60 4.92 -5.43
C SER A 359 -1.76 5.74 -4.89
N PHE A 360 -2.99 5.40 -5.31
CA PHE A 360 -4.15 6.32 -5.25
C PHE A 360 -5.33 5.75 -4.47
N SER A 361 -5.54 4.44 -4.52
CA SER A 361 -6.81 3.87 -4.07
C SER A 361 -7.08 4.06 -2.56
N PRO A 362 -8.34 4.34 -2.17
CA PRO A 362 -8.69 4.62 -0.77
C PRO A 362 -8.65 3.38 0.15
N TRP A 363 -8.53 2.18 -0.41
CA TRP A 363 -8.28 0.92 0.31
C TRP A 363 -6.79 0.55 0.44
N ILE A 364 -5.89 1.26 -0.25
CA ILE A 364 -4.44 1.06 -0.15
C ILE A 364 -3.88 2.06 0.87
N PHE A 365 -3.05 1.61 1.81
CA PHE A 365 -2.37 2.50 2.74
C PHE A 365 -1.05 3.00 2.15
N THR A 366 -1.08 4.22 1.61
CA THR A 366 0.01 4.78 0.81
C THR A 366 1.01 5.58 1.67
N VAL A 367 2.30 5.27 1.56
CA VAL A 367 3.35 5.78 2.46
C VAL A 367 4.40 6.62 1.72
N GLY A 368 4.57 7.87 2.15
CA GLY A 368 5.64 8.75 1.68
C GLY A 368 6.94 8.64 2.51
N SER A 369 8.04 9.18 2.00
CA SER A 369 9.38 9.08 2.60
C SER A 369 9.77 10.34 3.35
N ALA A 370 10.23 10.14 4.58
CA ALA A 370 10.87 11.16 5.40
C ALA A 370 12.28 10.73 5.85
N SER A 371 13.13 11.70 6.21
CA SER A 371 14.41 11.43 6.84
C SER A 371 14.26 10.89 8.27
N HIS A 372 15.21 10.07 8.70
CA HIS A 372 15.51 9.91 10.12
C HIS A 372 16.54 10.95 10.60
N ASP A 373 16.74 11.05 11.91
CA ASP A 373 17.73 11.96 12.51
C ASP A 373 19.18 11.67 12.11
N ARG A 374 19.54 10.40 11.90
CA ARG A 374 20.91 9.98 11.59
C ARG A 374 21.38 10.47 10.21
N ASN A 375 22.57 11.06 10.16
CA ASN A 375 23.24 11.50 8.92
C ASN A 375 24.75 11.16 8.96
N TYR A 376 25.34 10.91 7.78
CA TYR A 376 26.73 10.54 7.59
C TYR A 376 27.50 11.68 6.91
N SER A 377 27.79 12.73 7.68
CA SER A 377 28.61 13.85 7.22
C SER A 377 30.08 13.44 7.14
N ASN A 378 30.70 13.69 5.99
CA ASN A 378 32.15 13.56 5.79
C ASN A 378 32.73 14.90 5.33
N SER A 379 34.04 15.02 5.22
CA SER A 379 34.65 16.23 4.63
C SER A 379 35.89 15.89 3.81
N ILE A 380 36.09 16.64 2.73
CA ILE A 380 37.30 16.62 1.91
C ILE A 380 38.08 17.91 2.23
N MET A 381 39.34 17.77 2.62
CA MET A 381 40.25 18.91 2.75
C MET A 381 41.05 19.05 1.47
N LEU A 382 40.93 20.19 0.80
CA LEU A 382 41.70 20.53 -0.39
C LEU A 382 43.12 20.96 -0.02
N GLY A 383 44.06 20.90 -0.96
CA GLY A 383 45.47 21.27 -0.75
C GLY A 383 45.72 22.73 -0.38
N ASN A 384 44.70 23.59 -0.44
CA ASN A 384 44.70 24.98 0.03
C ASN A 384 44.04 25.14 1.43
N ASN A 385 43.93 24.05 2.20
CA ASN A 385 43.27 23.97 3.51
C ASN A 385 41.76 24.29 3.54
N VAL A 386 41.10 24.47 2.39
CA VAL A 386 39.63 24.57 2.33
C VAL A 386 39.02 23.21 2.64
N THR A 387 38.21 23.14 3.70
CA THR A 387 37.46 21.94 4.06
C THR A 387 36.04 22.02 3.48
N ILE A 388 35.72 21.13 2.55
CA ILE A 388 34.37 20.99 1.99
C ILE A 388 33.65 19.87 2.74
N THR A 389 32.59 20.22 3.47
CA THR A 389 31.70 19.24 4.11
C THR A 389 30.77 18.64 3.06
N GLY A 390 30.64 17.31 3.07
CA GLY A 390 29.76 16.54 2.20
C GLY A 390 29.14 15.35 2.93
N VAL A 391 28.65 14.37 2.18
CA VAL A 391 28.09 13.10 2.71
C VAL A 391 29.02 11.96 2.33
N GLY A 392 29.24 10.99 3.22
CA GLY A 392 30.04 9.81 2.89
C GLY A 392 30.27 8.88 4.08
N LEU A 393 30.46 7.59 3.77
CA LEU A 393 30.56 6.52 4.78
C LEU A 393 31.99 6.30 5.33
N ALA A 394 32.99 6.97 4.76
CA ALA A 394 34.40 6.80 5.13
C ALA A 394 34.78 7.32 6.55
N ARG A 395 33.85 7.95 7.27
CA ARG A 395 34.00 8.28 8.69
C ARG A 395 32.83 7.74 9.50
N LEU A 396 33.14 6.87 10.47
CA LEU A 396 32.17 6.08 11.24
C LEU A 396 31.30 6.85 12.24
N LYS A 397 31.50 8.17 12.37
CA LYS A 397 30.74 8.98 13.35
C LYS A 397 29.47 9.51 12.73
N ALA A 398 28.38 8.77 12.93
CA ALA A 398 27.04 9.25 12.63
C ALA A 398 26.69 10.49 13.47
N ASN A 399 26.15 11.52 12.82
CA ASN A 399 25.59 12.71 13.46
C ASN A 399 24.07 12.60 13.51
N TYR A 400 23.43 13.19 14.53
CA TYR A 400 21.98 13.12 14.73
C TYR A 400 21.36 14.51 14.65
N SER A 401 20.53 14.74 13.64
CA SER A 401 19.79 15.98 13.41
C SER A 401 18.56 16.06 14.32
N THR A 402 18.41 17.16 15.03
CA THR A 402 17.17 17.44 15.79
C THR A 402 16.04 17.99 14.90
N SER A 403 16.36 18.43 13.67
CA SER A 403 15.38 18.91 12.67
C SER A 403 14.76 17.80 11.82
N ALA A 404 14.76 16.57 12.33
CA ALA A 404 14.16 15.40 11.69
C ALA A 404 12.85 15.02 12.41
N PRO A 405 11.87 14.41 11.72
CA PRO A 405 11.90 14.03 10.30
C PRO A 405 11.64 15.20 9.35
N LYS A 406 12.14 15.10 8.12
CA LYS A 406 11.84 16.00 6.99
C LYS A 406 11.30 15.21 5.81
N ILE A 407 10.33 15.75 5.07
CA ILE A 407 9.82 15.09 3.86
C ILE A 407 10.85 15.24 2.74
N MET A 408 11.24 14.11 2.16
CA MET A 408 12.30 14.06 1.17
C MET A 408 11.86 14.67 -0.17
N TYR A 409 12.79 15.31 -0.88
CA TYR A 409 12.49 15.94 -2.17
C TYR A 409 11.88 14.95 -3.16
N TYR A 410 12.41 13.72 -3.23
CA TYR A 410 11.91 12.68 -4.14
C TYR A 410 10.56 12.08 -3.73
N SER A 411 10.13 12.18 -2.47
CA SER A 411 8.85 11.59 -2.04
C SER A 411 7.72 12.20 -2.84
N ALA A 412 6.93 11.38 -3.53
CA ALA A 412 5.81 11.86 -4.34
C ALA A 412 4.75 12.57 -3.47
N ARG A 413 4.06 13.54 -4.08
CA ARG A 413 3.17 14.51 -3.43
C ARG A 413 1.77 14.47 -4.04
N GLY A 414 0.77 14.58 -3.19
CA GLY A 414 -0.64 14.67 -3.58
C GLY A 414 -1.00 15.99 -4.30
N PRO A 415 -2.30 16.23 -4.58
CA PRO A 415 -3.41 15.27 -4.45
C PRO A 415 -3.27 14.10 -5.43
N ASP A 416 -4.26 13.20 -5.43
CA ASP A 416 -4.42 12.20 -6.49
C ASP A 416 -4.32 12.85 -7.89
N PRO A 417 -3.77 12.11 -8.88
CA PRO A 417 -3.11 12.71 -10.02
C PRO A 417 -4.10 13.29 -11.03
N GLU A 418 -3.55 14.21 -11.82
CA GLU A 418 -4.22 15.10 -12.77
C GLU A 418 -5.17 14.40 -13.75
N ASP A 419 -6.40 14.07 -13.34
CA ASP A 419 -7.54 14.24 -14.25
C ASP A 419 -7.83 15.75 -14.35
N ASN A 420 -8.29 16.20 -15.52
CA ASN A 420 -8.53 17.63 -15.77
C ASN A 420 -9.79 18.17 -15.05
N PHE A 421 -10.43 17.35 -14.23
CA PHE A 421 -11.77 17.58 -13.68
C PHE A 421 -11.79 17.61 -12.14
N LEU A 422 -10.74 17.09 -11.48
CA LEU A 422 -10.54 16.91 -10.04
C LEU A 422 -11.51 15.90 -9.39
N ASP A 423 -12.21 15.09 -10.18
CA ASP A 423 -13.35 14.26 -9.72
C ASP A 423 -12.93 13.22 -8.65
N ASN A 424 -11.69 12.73 -8.73
CA ASN A 424 -11.14 11.75 -7.78
C ASN A 424 -10.23 12.37 -6.70
N ALA A 425 -9.96 13.68 -6.76
CA ALA A 425 -9.03 14.36 -5.84
C ALA A 425 -9.60 14.59 -4.43
N ASP A 426 -10.81 14.11 -4.15
CA ASP A 426 -11.48 14.07 -2.84
C ASP A 426 -10.84 13.04 -1.86
N ILE A 427 -9.92 12.20 -2.32
CA ILE A 427 -9.13 11.27 -1.47
C ILE A 427 -7.79 11.90 -1.10
N MET A 428 -7.44 11.90 0.19
CA MET A 428 -6.15 12.41 0.65
C MET A 428 -5.03 11.38 0.47
N LYS A 429 -3.96 11.79 -0.21
CA LYS A 429 -2.73 11.00 -0.38
C LYS A 429 -1.47 11.88 -0.23
N PRO A 430 -0.35 11.33 0.30
CA PRO A 430 -0.22 10.00 0.91
C PRO A 430 -1.04 9.89 2.21
N ASN A 431 -1.18 8.69 2.78
CA ASN A 431 -1.92 8.49 4.02
C ASN A 431 -1.10 8.97 5.23
N LEU A 432 0.19 8.67 5.26
CA LEU A 432 1.19 9.20 6.20
C LEU A 432 2.61 9.09 5.62
N VAL A 433 3.62 9.52 6.38
CA VAL A 433 5.05 9.30 6.05
C VAL A 433 5.77 8.50 7.11
N ALA A 434 6.77 7.74 6.69
CA ALA A 434 7.66 6.97 7.55
C ALA A 434 9.13 7.17 7.11
N PRO A 435 10.11 6.71 7.91
CA PRO A 435 11.52 6.80 7.53
C PRO A 435 11.77 6.12 6.19
N GLY A 436 12.45 6.80 5.27
CA GLY A 436 12.79 6.19 3.99
C GLY A 436 14.08 6.71 3.36
N ASN A 437 14.90 7.47 4.08
CA ASN A 437 16.15 8.03 3.57
C ASN A 437 17.39 7.57 4.34
N SER A 438 18.40 7.06 3.62
CA SER A 438 19.71 6.67 4.15
C SER A 438 19.64 5.58 5.24
N ILE A 439 18.78 4.59 4.98
CA ILE A 439 18.49 3.50 5.90
C ILE A 439 19.34 2.28 5.49
N TRP A 440 20.02 1.64 6.45
CA TRP A 440 20.76 0.37 6.22
C TRP A 440 19.81 -0.83 6.10
N ALA A 441 20.22 -2.00 5.58
CA ALA A 441 19.54 -3.29 5.79
C ALA A 441 20.23 -4.51 5.20
N ALA A 442 19.71 -5.69 5.56
CA ALA A 442 20.07 -6.97 4.99
C ALA A 442 20.02 -6.90 3.46
N TRP A 443 21.12 -7.26 2.84
CA TRP A 443 21.33 -7.22 1.41
C TRP A 443 21.75 -8.61 0.95
N SER A 444 21.24 -9.03 -0.21
CA SER A 444 21.77 -10.21 -0.88
C SER A 444 23.22 -9.93 -1.24
N SER A 445 24.16 -10.81 -0.90
CA SER A 445 25.58 -10.59 -1.21
C SER A 445 25.88 -10.56 -2.72
N VAL A 446 25.02 -11.18 -3.52
CA VAL A 446 25.02 -11.09 -5.00
C VAL A 446 24.06 -10.01 -5.54
N GLY A 447 23.43 -9.28 -4.63
CA GLY A 447 22.58 -8.12 -4.90
C GLY A 447 23.32 -7.03 -5.66
N GLN A 448 22.57 -6.36 -6.51
CA GLN A 448 23.10 -5.81 -7.75
C GLN A 448 22.45 -4.49 -8.18
N ASP A 449 21.40 -4.01 -7.49
CA ASP A 449 20.79 -2.69 -7.75
C ASP A 449 21.64 -1.52 -7.20
N SER A 450 22.49 -1.77 -6.19
CA SER A 450 23.49 -0.82 -5.68
C SER A 450 24.90 -1.42 -5.76
N ILE A 451 25.70 -0.96 -6.72
CA ILE A 451 27.04 -1.49 -7.00
C ILE A 451 28.03 -1.23 -5.85
N GLU A 452 27.79 -0.20 -5.05
CA GLU A 452 28.56 0.19 -3.88
C GLU A 452 28.46 -0.81 -2.72
N PHE A 453 27.49 -1.73 -2.77
CA PHE A 453 27.24 -2.77 -1.77
C PHE A 453 27.33 -4.19 -2.36
N GLN A 454 27.89 -4.35 -3.56
CA GLN A 454 28.09 -5.67 -4.16
C GLN A 454 29.08 -6.49 -3.32
N GLY A 455 28.71 -7.72 -2.94
CA GLY A 455 29.47 -8.57 -2.03
C GLY A 455 29.23 -8.31 -0.55
N GLU A 456 28.49 -7.25 -0.19
CA GLU A 456 28.17 -6.90 1.20
C GLU A 456 26.85 -7.53 1.64
N HIS A 457 26.75 -7.88 2.93
CA HIS A 457 25.50 -8.37 3.51
C HIS A 457 24.57 -7.25 3.99
N PHE A 458 25.03 -5.99 3.93
CA PHE A 458 24.21 -4.84 4.26
C PHE A 458 24.39 -3.70 3.23
N ALA A 459 23.28 -3.05 2.86
CA ALA A 459 23.27 -1.90 1.94
C ALA A 459 22.54 -0.70 2.55
N MET A 460 22.86 0.53 2.12
CA MET A 460 22.12 1.74 2.50
C MET A 460 21.32 2.28 1.32
N MET A 461 20.01 2.44 1.47
CA MET A 461 19.15 2.95 0.37
C MET A 461 18.17 4.06 0.81
N SER A 462 17.58 4.74 -0.16
CA SER A 462 16.64 5.87 -0.02
C SER A 462 15.47 5.82 -1.02
N GLY A 463 14.24 6.14 -0.58
CA GLY A 463 13.01 6.10 -1.38
C GLY A 463 11.73 5.88 -0.53
N THR A 464 10.53 6.01 -1.13
CA THR A 464 9.24 5.66 -0.48
C THR A 464 9.06 4.15 -0.30
N SER A 465 9.75 3.40 -1.14
CA SER A 465 9.87 1.94 -1.12
C SER A 465 10.52 1.40 0.15
N MET A 466 11.26 2.27 0.84
CA MET A 466 11.88 2.11 2.14
C MET A 466 10.85 2.46 3.22
N ALA A 467 9.98 3.44 3.00
CA ALA A 467 9.01 3.89 3.99
C ALA A 467 7.83 2.91 4.17
N ALA A 468 7.31 2.31 3.10
CA ALA A 468 6.18 1.38 3.17
C ALA A 468 6.39 0.18 4.13
N PRO A 469 7.46 -0.62 4.02
CA PRO A 469 7.68 -1.76 4.89
C PRO A 469 7.93 -1.41 6.37
N HIS A 470 8.26 -0.14 6.71
CA HIS A 470 8.20 0.30 8.12
C HIS A 470 6.77 0.19 8.62
N VAL A 471 5.85 0.76 7.86
CA VAL A 471 4.42 0.78 8.17
C VAL A 471 3.84 -0.63 8.12
N ALA A 472 4.31 -1.51 7.24
CA ALA A 472 3.93 -2.93 7.26
C ALA A 472 4.30 -3.62 8.58
N GLY A 473 5.53 -3.43 9.07
CA GLY A 473 5.93 -3.94 10.38
C GLY A 473 5.18 -3.28 11.55
N LEU A 474 4.92 -1.96 11.49
CA LEU A 474 4.10 -1.29 12.51
C LEU A 474 2.64 -1.76 12.51
N ALA A 475 2.07 -1.99 11.34
CA ALA A 475 0.74 -2.58 11.19
C ALA A 475 0.68 -4.01 11.75
N ALA A 476 1.78 -4.78 11.70
CA ALA A 476 1.86 -6.08 12.36
C ALA A 476 1.76 -5.97 13.88
N LEU A 477 2.36 -4.93 14.49
CA LEU A 477 2.16 -4.65 15.93
C LEU A 477 0.71 -4.28 16.24
N VAL A 478 0.04 -3.50 15.37
CA VAL A 478 -1.38 -3.16 15.53
C VAL A 478 -2.28 -4.38 15.36
N ARG A 479 -2.06 -5.23 14.34
CA ARG A 479 -2.79 -6.49 14.10
C ARG A 479 -2.57 -7.49 15.24
N GLN A 480 -1.36 -7.58 15.79
CA GLN A 480 -1.07 -8.39 16.98
C GLN A 480 -1.91 -7.94 18.20
N LYS A 481 -1.94 -6.64 18.48
CA LYS A 481 -2.70 -6.08 19.61
C LYS A 481 -4.22 -6.13 19.39
N PHE A 482 -4.66 -5.99 18.14
CA PHE A 482 -6.06 -5.98 17.75
C PHE A 482 -6.33 -6.98 16.59
N PRO A 483 -6.39 -8.30 16.87
CA PRO A 483 -6.54 -9.33 15.82
C PRO A 483 -7.79 -9.18 14.95
N ASN A 484 -8.85 -8.56 15.49
CA ASN A 484 -10.13 -8.36 14.81
C ASN A 484 -10.24 -6.99 14.11
N PHE A 485 -9.18 -6.18 14.05
CA PHE A 485 -9.23 -4.91 13.30
C PHE A 485 -9.27 -5.17 11.79
N SER A 486 -10.22 -4.51 11.14
CA SER A 486 -10.28 -4.34 9.69
C SER A 486 -9.01 -3.63 9.17
N PRO A 487 -8.67 -3.79 7.87
CA PRO A 487 -7.61 -3.02 7.24
C PRO A 487 -7.77 -1.50 7.43
N SER A 488 -9.01 -1.00 7.40
CA SER A 488 -9.40 0.39 7.63
C SER A 488 -9.21 0.84 9.09
N ALA A 489 -9.50 -0.02 10.08
CA ALA A 489 -9.21 0.25 11.49
C ALA A 489 -7.69 0.36 11.75
N ILE A 490 -6.88 -0.52 11.14
CA ILE A 490 -5.40 -0.45 11.19
C ILE A 490 -4.91 0.85 10.52
N ALA A 491 -5.41 1.18 9.33
CA ALA A 491 -5.12 2.43 8.64
C ALA A 491 -5.43 3.64 9.52
N SER A 492 -6.62 3.67 10.13
CA SER A 492 -7.03 4.75 11.02
C SER A 492 -6.12 4.87 12.24
N ALA A 493 -5.80 3.77 12.92
CA ALA A 493 -4.96 3.79 14.11
C ALA A 493 -3.57 4.37 13.82
N LEU A 494 -2.99 4.06 12.65
CA LEU A 494 -1.71 4.62 12.20
C LEU A 494 -1.81 6.09 11.78
N SER A 495 -2.90 6.48 11.12
CA SER A 495 -3.12 7.84 10.63
C SER A 495 -3.44 8.84 11.74
N THR A 496 -4.42 8.56 12.59
CA THR A 496 -4.95 9.56 13.54
C THR A 496 -3.96 9.95 14.63
N THR A 497 -3.01 9.06 14.94
CA THR A 497 -1.99 9.25 15.98
C THR A 497 -0.65 9.78 15.44
N ALA A 498 -0.55 10.06 14.14
CA ALA A 498 0.68 10.53 13.51
C ALA A 498 1.14 11.90 14.06
N SER A 499 2.46 12.07 14.19
CA SER A 499 3.09 13.32 14.65
C SER A 499 3.17 14.36 13.53
N LEU A 500 3.04 15.64 13.89
CA LEU A 500 3.22 16.78 12.99
C LEU A 500 4.54 17.51 13.19
N TYR A 501 5.33 17.03 14.15
CA TYR A 501 6.45 17.77 14.72
C TYR A 501 7.77 17.05 14.50
N ASP A 502 8.82 17.83 14.28
CA ASP A 502 10.21 17.40 14.37
C ASP A 502 10.65 17.17 15.83
N ARG A 503 11.87 16.68 16.04
CA ARG A 503 12.40 16.45 17.40
C ARG A 503 12.68 17.74 18.20
N ASN A 504 12.60 18.92 17.59
CA ASN A 504 12.62 20.22 18.30
C ASN A 504 11.21 20.73 18.66
N GLY A 505 10.14 20.03 18.25
CA GLY A 505 8.76 20.51 18.39
C GLY A 505 8.33 21.53 17.32
N GLY A 506 9.17 21.79 16.32
CA GLY A 506 8.81 22.58 15.14
C GLY A 506 7.96 21.75 14.16
N PRO A 507 7.29 22.39 13.17
CA PRO A 507 6.56 21.65 12.15
C PRO A 507 7.51 20.80 11.30
N ILE A 508 7.09 19.60 10.90
CA ILE A 508 7.81 18.80 9.90
C ILE A 508 8.00 19.64 8.63
N MET A 509 9.24 19.74 8.16
CA MET A 509 9.59 20.50 6.96
C MET A 509 9.64 19.59 5.73
N ALA A 510 9.20 20.08 4.58
CA ALA A 510 9.25 19.38 3.30
C ALA A 510 10.25 20.05 2.35
N GLN A 511 11.14 19.25 1.78
CA GLN A 511 12.08 19.67 0.75
C GLN A 511 11.33 19.96 -0.55
N ARG A 512 11.67 21.08 -1.22
CA ARG A 512 10.93 21.62 -2.39
C ARG A 512 11.73 21.62 -3.69
N ALA A 513 13.02 21.30 -3.67
CA ALA A 513 13.86 21.21 -4.86
C ALA A 513 14.86 20.05 -4.77
N TYR A 514 15.29 19.55 -5.94
CA TYR A 514 16.38 18.57 -6.06
C TYR A 514 17.76 19.19 -5.78
N ALA A 515 18.00 20.40 -6.29
CA ALA A 515 19.21 21.16 -6.00
C ALA A 515 19.09 21.83 -4.62
N PHE A 516 20.14 21.67 -3.79
CA PHE A 516 20.23 22.24 -2.44
C PHE A 516 18.96 22.02 -1.57
N PRO A 517 18.51 20.76 -1.38
CA PRO A 517 17.21 20.45 -0.79
C PRO A 517 17.07 20.90 0.68
N ASP A 518 18.18 21.13 1.40
CA ASP A 518 18.17 21.70 2.75
C ASP A 518 18.14 23.23 2.81
N GLN A 519 18.34 23.93 1.68
CA GLN A 519 18.15 25.38 1.58
C GLN A 519 16.72 25.74 1.12
N ASN A 520 16.07 24.87 0.35
CA ASN A 520 14.72 25.10 -0.16
C ASN A 520 13.68 24.19 0.52
N GLN A 521 13.19 24.64 1.68
CA GLN A 521 12.22 23.92 2.51
C GLN A 521 11.05 24.83 2.90
N SER A 522 9.87 24.24 3.05
CA SER A 522 8.72 24.90 3.70
C SER A 522 7.97 23.88 4.57
N PRO A 523 7.09 24.32 5.50
CA PRO A 523 6.30 23.39 6.30
C PRO A 523 5.56 22.37 5.44
N ALA A 524 5.53 21.12 5.90
CA ALA A 524 4.88 20.03 5.19
C ALA A 524 3.35 20.20 5.23
N THR A 525 2.73 20.07 4.05
CA THR A 525 1.28 20.09 3.88
C THR A 525 0.73 18.67 4.00
N PRO A 526 -0.59 18.49 4.21
CA PRO A 526 -1.26 17.20 4.05
C PRO A 526 -1.00 16.48 2.72
N PHE A 527 -0.69 17.17 1.62
CA PHE A 527 -0.29 16.50 0.36
C PHE A 527 1.21 16.13 0.31
N ASP A 528 2.02 16.59 1.27
CA ASP A 528 3.40 16.14 1.45
C ASP A 528 3.51 14.96 2.44
N MET A 529 2.68 14.96 3.50
CA MET A 529 2.83 14.04 4.63
C MET A 529 1.55 13.32 5.08
N GLY A 530 0.41 13.55 4.41
CA GLY A 530 -0.87 12.99 4.81
C GLY A 530 -1.26 13.39 6.23
N SER A 531 -1.46 12.37 7.05
CA SER A 531 -1.81 12.50 8.47
C SER A 531 -0.66 13.01 9.32
N GLY A 532 0.60 12.79 8.90
CA GLY A 532 1.81 13.16 9.63
C GLY A 532 2.90 12.09 9.51
N PHE A 533 3.92 12.17 10.35
CA PHE A 533 4.92 11.13 10.51
C PHE A 533 4.47 10.05 11.51
N VAL A 534 4.66 8.78 11.17
CA VAL A 534 4.10 7.65 11.92
C VAL A 534 4.56 7.59 13.39
N ASN A 535 3.61 7.32 14.30
CA ASN A 535 3.86 7.13 15.73
C ASN A 535 3.33 5.76 16.17
N ALA A 536 4.24 4.78 16.20
CA ALA A 536 3.92 3.38 16.50
C ALA A 536 3.29 3.17 17.89
N THR A 537 3.84 3.82 18.92
CA THR A 537 3.41 3.62 20.31
C THR A 537 2.01 4.18 20.54
N ALA A 538 1.67 5.31 19.91
CA ALA A 538 0.33 5.87 19.97
C ALA A 538 -0.66 5.07 19.10
N ALA A 539 -0.25 4.52 17.96
CA ALA A 539 -1.11 3.69 17.10
C ALA A 539 -1.57 2.39 17.80
N LEU A 540 -0.85 1.91 18.82
CA LEU A 540 -1.31 0.80 19.68
C LEU A 540 -2.40 1.22 20.68
N ASN A 541 -2.67 2.50 20.86
CA ASN A 541 -3.73 3.00 21.73
C ASN A 541 -4.34 4.30 21.15
N PRO A 542 -5.09 4.21 20.04
CA PRO A 542 -5.51 5.38 19.26
C PRO A 542 -6.70 6.15 19.87
N GLY A 543 -7.35 5.61 20.91
CA GLY A 543 -8.61 6.12 21.45
C GLY A 543 -9.78 5.85 20.50
N LEU A 544 -9.84 6.59 19.40
CA LEU A 544 -10.87 6.49 18.37
C LEU A 544 -10.30 6.06 17.01
N ILE A 545 -11.10 5.29 16.28
CA ILE A 545 -10.82 4.91 14.89
C ILE A 545 -11.96 5.31 13.95
N PHE A 546 -11.61 5.55 12.69
CA PHE A 546 -12.51 5.66 11.55
C PHE A 546 -12.49 4.33 10.82
N ASP A 547 -13.60 3.59 10.86
CA ASP A 547 -13.71 2.30 10.19
C ASP A 547 -14.60 2.43 8.95
N THR A 548 -14.25 1.71 7.89
CA THR A 548 -15.01 1.68 6.63
C THR A 548 -15.01 0.27 6.06
N SER A 549 -16.18 -0.18 5.62
CA SER A 549 -16.36 -1.55 5.12
C SER A 549 -15.92 -1.68 3.66
N TYR A 550 -15.77 -2.93 3.22
CA TYR A 550 -15.68 -3.28 1.80
C TYR A 550 -16.86 -2.70 1.00
N ASP A 551 -18.08 -2.84 1.53
CA ASP A 551 -19.30 -2.32 0.92
C ASP A 551 -19.29 -0.81 0.70
N ASN A 552 -18.64 -0.04 1.60
CA ASN A 552 -18.47 1.40 1.40
C ASN A 552 -17.52 1.71 0.24
N TYR A 553 -16.44 0.94 0.06
CA TYR A 553 -15.55 1.09 -1.09
C TYR A 553 -16.25 0.74 -2.40
N VAL A 554 -17.09 -0.30 -2.44
CA VAL A 554 -17.90 -0.61 -3.63
C VAL A 554 -18.96 0.46 -3.87
N SER A 555 -19.64 0.94 -2.82
CA SER A 555 -20.61 2.06 -2.91
C SER A 555 -19.95 3.35 -3.41
N PHE A 556 -18.68 3.58 -3.09
CA PHE A 556 -17.86 4.65 -3.65
C PHE A 556 -17.57 4.45 -5.13
N LEU A 557 -17.08 3.27 -5.51
CA LEU A 557 -16.80 2.97 -6.92
C LEU A 557 -18.06 3.08 -7.78
N CYS A 558 -19.21 2.59 -7.29
CA CYS A 558 -20.51 2.75 -7.93
C CYS A 558 -20.99 4.21 -8.04
N GLY A 559 -20.45 5.13 -7.24
CA GLY A 559 -20.70 6.57 -7.35
C GLY A 559 -19.99 7.24 -8.53
N ILE A 560 -18.92 6.62 -9.06
CA ILE A 560 -18.19 7.14 -10.21
C ILE A 560 -19.05 6.95 -11.47
N ASN A 561 -19.25 8.02 -12.25
CA ASN A 561 -20.11 7.98 -13.43
C ASN A 561 -19.64 6.94 -14.46
N GLY A 562 -20.54 6.10 -14.97
CA GLY A 562 -20.24 5.04 -15.94
C GLY A 562 -19.49 3.82 -15.38
N SER A 563 -19.17 3.79 -14.07
CA SER A 563 -18.40 2.71 -13.45
C SER A 563 -19.12 1.37 -13.30
N ALA A 564 -20.46 1.37 -13.23
CA ALA A 564 -21.23 0.20 -12.77
C ALA A 564 -20.94 -1.11 -13.53
N PRO A 565 -20.73 -1.13 -14.87
CA PRO A 565 -20.28 -2.33 -15.57
C PRO A 565 -18.87 -2.77 -15.19
N VAL A 566 -17.97 -1.82 -14.90
CA VAL A 566 -16.58 -2.08 -14.52
C VAL A 566 -16.50 -2.66 -13.10
N VAL A 567 -17.27 -2.10 -12.16
CA VAL A 567 -17.44 -2.66 -10.80
C VAL A 567 -17.93 -4.10 -10.89
N LEU A 568 -19.07 -4.33 -11.56
CA LEU A 568 -19.64 -5.66 -11.73
C LEU A 568 -18.65 -6.68 -12.31
N ASN A 569 -17.81 -6.27 -13.26
CA ASN A 569 -16.82 -7.16 -13.87
C ASN A 569 -15.66 -7.51 -12.91
N TYR A 570 -15.15 -6.57 -12.11
CA TYR A 570 -14.03 -6.83 -11.19
C TYR A 570 -14.48 -7.53 -9.91
N THR A 571 -15.65 -7.15 -9.37
CA THR A 571 -16.14 -7.63 -8.06
C THR A 571 -17.27 -8.65 -8.18
N GLY A 572 -17.88 -8.86 -9.34
CA GLY A 572 -19.13 -9.62 -9.45
C GLY A 572 -20.35 -8.96 -8.79
N GLU A 573 -20.19 -7.80 -8.15
CA GLU A 573 -21.23 -7.17 -7.35
C GLU A 573 -21.90 -6.03 -8.12
N SER A 574 -23.21 -6.13 -8.29
CA SER A 574 -23.98 -5.14 -9.04
C SER A 574 -24.22 -3.88 -8.21
N CYS A 575 -23.92 -2.71 -8.76
CA CYS A 575 -24.19 -1.41 -8.13
C CYS A 575 -25.67 -1.21 -7.77
N TRP A 576 -26.60 -1.87 -8.49
CA TRP A 576 -28.03 -1.86 -8.16
C TRP A 576 -28.38 -2.53 -6.83
N THR A 577 -27.44 -3.26 -6.21
CA THR A 577 -27.63 -3.88 -4.89
C THR A 577 -27.37 -2.89 -3.74
N TYR A 578 -26.79 -1.74 -4.03
CA TYR A 578 -26.48 -0.70 -3.04
C TYR A 578 -27.58 0.36 -3.07
N ASN A 579 -28.24 0.59 -1.94
CA ASN A 579 -29.35 1.54 -1.82
C ASN A 579 -28.92 3.01 -2.03
N SER A 580 -27.62 3.30 -1.95
CA SER A 580 -27.03 4.63 -2.14
C SER A 580 -25.56 4.53 -2.53
N THR A 581 -25.09 5.46 -3.35
CA THR A 581 -23.66 5.65 -3.64
C THR A 581 -23.00 6.56 -2.60
N ILE A 582 -21.66 6.54 -2.53
CA ILE A 582 -20.84 7.37 -1.63
C ILE A 582 -19.85 8.19 -2.48
N ASN A 583 -19.66 9.49 -2.21
CA ASN A 583 -18.60 10.25 -2.88
C ASN A 583 -17.26 10.06 -2.17
N GLY A 584 -16.14 10.29 -2.84
CA GLY A 584 -14.80 10.11 -2.26
C GLY A 584 -14.62 10.85 -0.93
N GLY A 585 -15.04 12.12 -0.84
CA GLY A 585 -14.95 12.92 0.38
C GLY A 585 -15.87 12.44 1.52
N ASP A 586 -16.87 11.61 1.22
CA ASP A 586 -17.86 11.09 2.17
C ASP A 586 -17.51 9.66 2.67
N LEU A 587 -16.49 9.01 2.10
CA LEU A 587 -15.90 7.80 2.69
C LEU A 587 -15.41 8.10 4.12
N ASN A 588 -15.62 7.15 5.03
CA ASN A 588 -15.25 7.30 6.44
C ASN A 588 -13.74 7.10 6.68
N LEU A 589 -12.92 7.94 6.04
CA LEU A 589 -11.47 7.96 6.14
C LEU A 589 -11.01 8.92 7.25
N PRO A 590 -9.84 8.69 7.88
CA PRO A 590 -9.24 9.56 8.90
C PRO A 590 -8.69 10.89 8.35
N SER A 591 -9.25 11.37 7.24
CA SER A 591 -8.85 12.58 6.51
C SER A 591 -10.06 13.13 5.74
N ILE A 592 -10.05 14.44 5.46
CA ILE A 592 -11.06 15.08 4.61
C ILE A 592 -10.33 15.86 3.51
N THR A 593 -10.58 15.54 2.26
CA THR A 593 -10.25 16.42 1.13
C THR A 593 -11.55 16.84 0.44
N ILE A 594 -11.64 18.11 0.06
CA ILE A 594 -12.70 18.63 -0.80
C ILE A 594 -12.04 19.23 -2.04
N ALA A 595 -12.11 18.52 -3.16
CA ALA A 595 -11.53 18.95 -4.43
C ALA A 595 -12.19 20.24 -4.95
N LYS A 596 -13.52 20.33 -4.84
CA LYS A 596 -14.31 21.50 -5.27
C LYS A 596 -15.37 21.86 -4.23
N LEU A 597 -15.08 22.88 -3.42
CA LEU A 597 -16.01 23.45 -2.46
C LEU A 597 -16.85 24.55 -3.13
N ASN A 598 -18.08 24.21 -3.53
CA ASN A 598 -19.02 25.17 -4.09
C ASN A 598 -19.96 25.71 -3.00
N GLN A 599 -19.81 26.99 -2.62
CA GLN A 599 -20.45 27.65 -1.47
C GLN A 599 -20.23 26.95 -0.13
N SER A 600 -20.86 25.79 0.11
CA SER A 600 -20.70 25.01 1.34
C SER A 600 -20.94 23.51 1.11
N ARG A 601 -20.36 22.67 1.97
CA ARG A 601 -20.57 21.22 2.02
C ARG A 601 -20.59 20.76 3.47
N THR A 602 -21.50 19.85 3.80
CA THR A 602 -21.42 19.07 5.04
C THR A 602 -20.77 17.73 4.73
N VAL A 603 -19.76 17.36 5.51
CA VAL A 603 -19.10 16.05 5.46
C VAL A 603 -19.36 15.34 6.78
N LEU A 604 -19.81 14.09 6.74
CA LEU A 604 -20.00 13.27 7.92
C LEU A 604 -18.81 12.34 8.14
N ARG A 605 -18.49 12.07 9.40
CA ARG A 605 -17.52 11.05 9.82
C ARG A 605 -18.04 10.30 11.03
N THR A 606 -17.84 8.99 11.06
CA THR A 606 -18.22 8.12 12.19
C THR A 606 -16.97 7.62 12.87
N VAL A 607 -16.78 8.00 14.13
CA VAL A 607 -15.69 7.50 14.97
C VAL A 607 -16.21 6.39 15.88
N ARG A 608 -15.37 5.37 16.12
CA ARG A 608 -15.64 4.29 17.07
C ARG A 608 -14.60 4.31 18.19
N ASN A 609 -15.03 4.19 19.44
CA ASN A 609 -14.11 4.07 20.58
C ASN A 609 -13.58 2.63 20.69
N VAL A 610 -12.26 2.49 20.74
CA VAL A 610 -11.55 1.21 20.93
C VAL A 610 -10.69 1.18 22.19
N ALA A 611 -10.76 2.23 23.02
CA ALA A 611 -10.15 2.33 24.33
C ALA A 611 -11.22 2.30 25.44
N ALA A 612 -10.89 2.81 26.63
CA ALA A 612 -11.84 2.98 27.73
C ALA A 612 -12.89 4.07 27.44
N ASN A 613 -13.96 4.13 28.25
CA ASN A 613 -14.96 5.19 28.17
C ASN A 613 -14.29 6.56 28.34
N GLU A 614 -14.53 7.49 27.42
CA GLU A 614 -13.84 8.77 27.41
C GLU A 614 -14.71 9.89 26.83
N THR A 615 -14.42 11.10 27.28
CA THR A 615 -15.03 12.35 26.82
C THR A 615 -14.02 13.14 26.02
N TYR A 616 -14.41 13.53 24.81
CA TYR A 616 -13.60 14.26 23.84
C TYR A 616 -14.10 15.69 23.69
N SER A 617 -13.16 16.62 23.52
CA SER A 617 -13.40 18.00 23.09
C SER A 617 -12.89 18.17 21.66
N VAL A 618 -13.62 18.91 20.83
CA VAL A 618 -13.32 19.08 19.40
C VAL A 618 -12.80 20.49 19.12
N GLY A 619 -11.63 20.59 18.52
CA GLY A 619 -11.03 21.84 18.05
C GLY A 619 -10.55 21.73 16.61
N TRP A 620 -10.32 22.86 15.92
CA TRP A 620 -9.87 22.85 14.53
C TRP A 620 -9.13 24.11 14.10
N SER A 621 -8.35 23.99 13.03
CA SER A 621 -7.84 25.09 12.21
C SER A 621 -8.49 25.03 10.82
N ALA A 622 -9.05 26.15 10.36
CA ALA A 622 -9.72 26.23 9.07
C ALA A 622 -8.71 26.44 7.92
N PRO A 623 -8.91 25.82 6.73
CA PRO A 623 -8.13 26.12 5.55
C PRO A 623 -8.26 27.59 5.11
N PHE A 624 -7.20 28.17 4.53
CA PHE A 624 -7.28 29.52 3.96
C PHE A 624 -8.39 29.61 2.89
N GLY A 625 -9.20 30.66 2.94
CA GLY A 625 -10.37 30.85 2.07
C GLY A 625 -11.60 30.00 2.45
N VAL A 626 -11.61 29.42 3.65
CA VAL A 626 -12.66 28.51 4.14
C VAL A 626 -13.03 28.85 5.59
N SER A 627 -14.32 28.76 5.91
CA SER A 627 -14.85 28.71 7.29
C SER A 627 -15.26 27.28 7.63
N LEU A 628 -15.06 26.87 8.89
CA LEU A 628 -15.22 25.50 9.34
C LEU A 628 -15.99 25.46 10.66
N LYS A 629 -16.96 24.55 10.78
CA LYS A 629 -17.71 24.27 12.00
C LYS A 629 -17.88 22.75 12.17
N VAL A 630 -17.46 22.20 13.30
CA VAL A 630 -17.66 20.78 13.64
C VAL A 630 -18.70 20.65 14.75
N SER A 631 -19.51 19.59 14.72
CA SER A 631 -20.52 19.27 15.72
C SER A 631 -20.58 17.75 15.98
N PRO A 632 -20.76 17.28 17.23
CA PRO A 632 -20.78 18.06 18.47
C PRO A 632 -19.39 18.62 18.86
N LEU A 633 -19.36 19.66 19.70
CA LEU A 633 -18.12 20.23 20.25
C LEU A 633 -17.52 19.40 21.40
N HIS A 634 -18.38 18.71 22.15
CA HIS A 634 -18.00 17.79 23.22
C HIS A 634 -18.91 16.57 23.18
N PHE A 635 -18.36 15.38 23.41
CA PHE A 635 -19.13 14.15 23.50
C PHE A 635 -18.43 13.11 24.38
N SER A 636 -19.23 12.28 25.04
CA SER A 636 -18.76 11.10 25.78
C SER A 636 -19.11 9.84 25.00
N ILE A 637 -18.16 8.93 24.84
CA ILE A 637 -18.30 7.71 24.04
C ILE A 637 -17.80 6.51 24.85
N ALA A 638 -18.67 5.53 25.07
CA ALA A 638 -18.31 4.30 25.77
C ALA A 638 -17.46 3.37 24.88
N SER A 639 -16.73 2.44 25.49
CA SER A 639 -15.90 1.48 24.76
C SER A 639 -16.75 0.65 23.79
N GLY A 640 -16.33 0.56 22.53
CA GLY A 640 -17.04 -0.15 21.46
C GLY A 640 -18.10 0.66 20.72
N GLU A 641 -18.62 1.75 21.31
CA GLU A 641 -19.67 2.61 20.74
C GLU A 641 -19.16 3.53 19.63
N THR A 642 -20.11 4.14 18.91
CA THR A 642 -19.84 5.07 17.79
C THR A 642 -20.44 6.46 17.99
N GLN A 643 -19.72 7.50 17.56
CA GLN A 643 -20.20 8.88 17.47
C GLN A 643 -20.10 9.39 16.02
N VAL A 644 -21.11 10.13 15.56
CA VAL A 644 -21.06 10.85 14.28
C VAL A 644 -20.61 12.29 14.51
N LEU A 645 -19.63 12.74 13.72
CA LEU A 645 -19.16 14.10 13.61
C LEU A 645 -19.68 14.71 12.31
N SER A 646 -20.32 15.88 12.42
CA SER A 646 -20.77 16.68 11.29
C SER A 646 -19.82 17.84 11.07
N VAL A 647 -19.12 17.84 9.95
CA VAL A 647 -18.14 18.86 9.55
C VAL A 647 -18.75 19.74 8.47
N PHE A 648 -19.16 20.95 8.83
CA PHE A 648 -19.71 21.94 7.91
C PHE A 648 -18.61 22.89 7.43
N VAL A 649 -18.44 22.97 6.11
CA VAL A 649 -17.35 23.68 5.43
C VAL A 649 -17.95 24.72 4.49
N ILE A 650 -17.49 25.96 4.54
CA ILE A 650 -18.02 27.08 3.74
C ILE A 650 -16.86 27.80 3.05
N ALA A 651 -16.95 28.04 1.74
CA ALA A 651 -16.00 28.88 1.02
C ALA A 651 -16.21 30.35 1.42
N THR A 652 -15.13 31.06 1.76
CA THR A 652 -15.16 32.50 2.10
C THR A 652 -14.49 33.38 1.05
N SER A 653 -13.73 32.79 0.13
CA SER A 653 -13.18 33.47 -1.05
C SER A 653 -13.08 32.53 -2.25
N ASN A 654 -13.05 33.12 -3.46
CA ASN A 654 -12.74 32.39 -4.69
C ASN A 654 -11.24 32.11 -4.77
N SER A 655 -10.84 30.84 -4.91
CA SER A 655 -9.43 30.46 -5.10
C SER A 655 -9.29 29.05 -5.69
N THR A 656 -8.31 28.86 -6.56
CA THR A 656 -7.91 27.56 -7.12
C THR A 656 -6.71 26.93 -6.39
N THR A 657 -6.05 27.67 -5.50
CA THR A 657 -4.87 27.21 -4.76
C THR A 657 -5.30 26.34 -3.58
N ALA A 658 -4.75 25.12 -3.48
CA ALA A 658 -5.00 24.24 -2.35
C ALA A 658 -4.61 24.87 -1.01
N SER A 659 -5.48 24.70 -0.01
CA SER A 659 -5.25 25.17 1.35
C SER A 659 -5.62 24.09 2.36
N TYR A 660 -5.08 24.22 3.57
CA TYR A 660 -5.00 23.12 4.53
C TYR A 660 -5.40 23.57 5.93
N GLY A 661 -6.06 22.67 6.66
CA GLY A 661 -6.49 22.82 8.04
C GLY A 661 -6.46 21.46 8.75
N ARG A 662 -6.91 21.42 10.00
CA ARG A 662 -7.00 20.17 10.79
C ARG A 662 -8.18 20.21 11.74
N ILE A 663 -8.74 19.05 12.05
CA ILE A 663 -9.65 18.84 13.18
C ILE A 663 -8.93 17.94 14.18
N GLY A 664 -8.95 18.30 15.46
CA GLY A 664 -8.42 17.52 16.56
C GLY A 664 -9.53 17.13 17.53
N LEU A 665 -9.56 15.85 17.93
CA LEU A 665 -10.39 15.36 19.02
C LEU A 665 -9.47 15.08 20.21
N PHE A 666 -9.69 15.80 21.31
CA PHE A 666 -8.84 15.79 22.50
C PHE A 666 -9.59 15.10 23.64
N GLY A 667 -9.19 13.87 23.95
CA GLY A 667 -9.75 13.06 25.02
C GLY A 667 -9.13 13.39 26.38
N HIS A 668 -9.93 13.37 27.44
CA HIS A 668 -9.46 13.73 28.78
C HIS A 668 -8.50 12.70 29.42
N LEU A 669 -8.36 11.50 28.84
CA LEU A 669 -7.36 10.50 29.23
C LEU A 669 -6.06 10.65 28.41
N GLY A 670 -5.96 11.68 27.57
CA GLY A 670 -4.75 12.03 26.81
C GLY A 670 -4.74 11.52 25.36
N HIS A 671 -5.79 10.89 24.88
CA HIS A 671 -5.89 10.54 23.45
C HIS A 671 -6.04 11.80 22.59
N VAL A 672 -5.28 11.87 21.50
CA VAL A 672 -5.36 12.95 20.50
C VAL A 672 -5.55 12.34 19.13
N VAL A 673 -6.73 12.60 18.54
CA VAL A 673 -7.13 12.06 17.24
C VAL A 673 -7.06 13.19 16.23
N ASN A 674 -6.12 13.10 15.29
CA ASN A 674 -5.88 14.14 14.30
C ASN A 674 -6.49 13.79 12.94
N ILE A 675 -7.26 14.72 12.37
CA ILE A 675 -7.89 14.61 11.05
C ILE A 675 -7.36 15.76 10.16
N PRO A 676 -6.46 15.50 9.20
CA PRO A 676 -6.09 16.51 8.21
C PRO A 676 -7.28 16.87 7.31
N LEU A 677 -7.40 18.17 7.03
CA LEU A 677 -8.38 18.75 6.12
C LEU A 677 -7.66 19.49 4.99
N SER A 678 -8.05 19.24 3.74
CA SER A 678 -7.61 20.06 2.60
C SER A 678 -8.79 20.45 1.72
N VAL A 679 -8.71 21.65 1.13
CA VAL A 679 -9.67 22.14 0.15
C VAL A 679 -8.89 22.67 -1.04
N ILE A 680 -9.15 22.16 -2.24
CA ILE A 680 -8.43 22.55 -3.45
C ILE A 680 -9.07 23.83 -4.00
N VAL A 681 -10.18 23.70 -4.74
CA VAL A 681 -10.91 24.83 -5.33
C VAL A 681 -12.02 25.30 -4.39
N LYS A 682 -12.11 26.62 -4.17
CA LYS A 682 -13.18 27.30 -3.42
C LYS A 682 -13.96 28.21 -4.37
N ILE A 683 -15.28 28.12 -4.32
CA ILE A 683 -16.18 28.95 -5.13
C ILE A 683 -17.18 29.66 -4.21
N THR A 684 -17.23 30.98 -4.31
CA THR A 684 -18.22 31.85 -3.67
C THR A 684 -18.97 32.66 -4.74
N TYR A 685 -20.27 32.87 -4.52
CA TYR A 685 -21.09 33.77 -5.34
C TYR A 685 -21.45 35.00 -4.52
N ASN A 686 -21.24 36.19 -5.08
CA ASN A 686 -21.75 37.43 -4.49
C ASN A 686 -23.26 37.55 -4.74
N THR A 687 -24.06 37.50 -3.68
CA THR A 687 -25.46 37.95 -3.71
C THR A 687 -25.52 39.47 -3.61
N THR A 688 -25.00 40.18 -4.62
CA THR A 688 -25.06 41.64 -4.75
C THR A 688 -25.29 42.06 -6.20
N ALA A 689 -26.49 41.78 -6.72
CA ALA A 689 -27.04 42.39 -7.93
C ALA A 689 -28.57 42.15 -7.98
N ASN A 690 -29.32 42.91 -7.17
CA ASN A 690 -30.74 43.25 -7.39
C ASN A 690 -31.18 44.16 -6.23
N GLY A 691 -31.17 45.47 -6.50
CA GLY A 691 -31.64 46.56 -5.63
C GLY A 691 -31.76 47.80 -6.50
#